data_AF-M1WAU6-F1
#
_entry.id   AF-M1WAU6-F1
#
_cell.length_a   1.000
_cell.length_b   1.000
_cell.length_c   1.000
_cell.angle_alpha   90.00
_cell.angle_beta   90.00
_cell.angle_gamma   90.00
#
_symmetry.space_group_name_H-M   'P 1'
#
loop_
_entity.id
_entity.type
_entity.pdbx_description
1 polymer ?
#
loop_
_entity_poly.entity_id
_entity_poly.type
_entity_poly.pdbx_seq_one_letter_code
_entity_poly.pdbx_strand_id
1 'polypeptide(L)'
;MLLFRVLLSLGFALTAIASPDKDTKALEDAKARLNESSPDVIRELSLFVNSFPMSPEKLSCYHCQSLIKKLKKFSTTDTTFVSSATELCAIIRPLLNHPLKNVCVEGVALHGPLLAEVLRSIEDPEHSTAATLLCNNFLQVCDAATVESKMDLPPPPKKLPKPKSSDGEGSYKVIHFSDLHIDPLYKVGAVGDCSNPFLCCRNVSDHTKTPAGPFGYHKKCDTSYGLEESMYRATKKLAGDANYTIFTGDIVDREVWHTTIESNTKSLHEAYGRMKKVFPHFYPAVGNHDSSPANSFPTAGETNKTFEIKWLYGLLSTLWQGTEVGQVESDHYRGRYSYRDTQRGIRVIGINTNLYYYLNLWLYKESMSPDPDGQLKWLVQELAAAEQVGEKVWIIGHMPMGDADVIQHSSNMFNQITSRFSNTISAMFFGHTHYDQYQISYKDGQSQTAGNASVISFIAPSITPSNGYPAFRVYEVGKVSHNVLDATTYYTDMTDSNYQVEPEWKSLYNIKSIFPDAFKPEPGREKSIVPISAERWHKLTEMWEKYPKLFKVYWKNKVTGIEPKYCGTECRKKEICLVRGGRAEDNCAGKKPGTKLGHVPRRQLEERAEDEGSDSAAHEQVSHCGGSSPILSALDAWFDPDLQAKLRQVV
;
A
#
# COMPACT_ATOMS: atom_id res chain seq x y z
N MET A 1 -12.29 2.50 -0.16
CA MET A 1 -12.62 1.45 -1.16
C MET A 1 -13.75 0.55 -0.69
N LEU A 2 -13.65 -0.03 0.50
CA LEU A 2 -14.69 -0.90 1.08
C LEU A 2 -16.07 -0.22 1.11
N LEU A 3 -16.19 0.99 1.66
CA LEU A 3 -17.46 1.74 1.66
C LEU A 3 -17.99 2.06 0.25
N PHE A 4 -17.12 2.41 -0.70
CA PHE A 4 -17.54 2.64 -2.09
C PHE A 4 -17.96 1.34 -2.79
N ARG A 5 -17.29 0.22 -2.50
CA ARG A 5 -17.68 -1.11 -2.99
C ARG A 5 -18.96 -1.60 -2.31
N VAL A 6 -19.16 -1.33 -1.01
CA VAL A 6 -20.43 -1.50 -0.30
C VAL A 6 -21.51 -0.78 -1.09
N LEU A 7 -21.34 0.52 -1.36
CA LEU A 7 -22.29 1.33 -2.12
C LEU A 7 -22.51 0.77 -3.54
N LEU A 8 -21.47 0.42 -4.30
CA LEU A 8 -21.64 -0.19 -5.63
C LEU A 8 -22.44 -1.50 -5.58
N SER A 9 -22.02 -2.42 -4.72
CA SER A 9 -22.64 -3.71 -4.51
C SER A 9 -24.09 -3.53 -4.08
N LEU A 10 -24.37 -2.56 -3.21
CA LEU A 10 -25.71 -2.14 -2.85
C LEU A 10 -26.54 -1.80 -4.09
N GLY A 11 -26.05 -0.97 -5.00
CA GLY A 11 -26.79 -0.62 -6.22
C GLY A 11 -27.17 -1.82 -7.08
N PHE A 12 -26.24 -2.76 -7.28
CA PHE A 12 -26.50 -3.97 -8.05
C PHE A 12 -27.43 -4.95 -7.33
N ALA A 13 -27.27 -5.10 -6.02
CA ALA A 13 -28.19 -5.89 -5.20
C ALA A 13 -29.61 -5.31 -5.23
N LEU A 14 -29.74 -3.99 -5.25
CA LEU A 14 -31.02 -3.31 -5.27
C LEU A 14 -31.69 -3.33 -6.64
N THR A 15 -30.95 -3.24 -7.74
CA THR A 15 -31.51 -3.53 -9.08
C THR A 15 -31.98 -4.97 -9.18
N ALA A 16 -31.28 -5.93 -8.56
CA ALA A 16 -31.74 -7.32 -8.48
C ALA A 16 -33.00 -7.47 -7.60
N ILE A 17 -33.08 -6.76 -6.47
CA ILE A 17 -34.29 -6.71 -5.61
C ILE A 17 -35.50 -6.13 -6.38
N ALA A 18 -35.28 -5.13 -7.23
CA ALA A 18 -36.31 -4.49 -8.03
C ALA A 18 -36.75 -5.31 -9.26
N SER A 19 -36.05 -6.41 -9.58
CA SER A 19 -36.41 -7.29 -10.68
C SER A 19 -37.59 -8.21 -10.32
N PRO A 20 -38.62 -8.34 -11.19
CA PRO A 20 -39.80 -9.16 -10.93
C PRO A 20 -39.55 -10.68 -10.99
N ASP A 21 -38.36 -11.15 -11.40
CA ASP A 21 -38.09 -12.57 -11.60
C ASP A 21 -37.23 -13.24 -10.48
N LYS A 22 -37.87 -14.21 -9.81
CA LYS A 22 -37.35 -15.39 -9.07
C LYS A 22 -36.53 -15.18 -7.79
N ASP A 23 -37.25 -15.39 -6.69
CA ASP A 23 -36.86 -15.32 -5.30
C ASP A 23 -35.87 -16.41 -4.83
N THR A 24 -34.70 -15.98 -4.33
CA THR A 24 -34.04 -16.73 -3.25
C THR A 24 -34.60 -16.24 -1.92
N LYS A 25 -34.60 -17.08 -0.89
CA LYS A 25 -34.98 -16.68 0.47
C LYS A 25 -34.22 -15.43 0.95
N ALA A 26 -32.94 -15.30 0.60
CA ALA A 26 -32.15 -14.13 0.95
C ALA A 26 -32.64 -12.84 0.24
N LEU A 27 -33.15 -12.95 -0.99
CA LEU A 27 -33.75 -11.84 -1.73
C LEU A 27 -35.13 -11.46 -1.17
N GLU A 28 -35.94 -12.45 -0.78
CA GLU A 28 -37.23 -12.23 -0.09
C GLU A 28 -37.02 -11.56 1.27
N ASP A 29 -36.06 -12.02 2.06
CA ASP A 29 -35.71 -11.43 3.36
C ASP A 29 -35.23 -9.98 3.17
N ALA A 30 -34.47 -9.68 2.11
CA ALA A 30 -34.06 -8.33 1.78
C ALA A 30 -35.23 -7.45 1.32
N LYS A 31 -36.14 -7.98 0.48
CA LYS A 31 -37.39 -7.32 0.05
C LYS A 31 -38.31 -7.01 1.23
N ALA A 32 -38.45 -7.93 2.18
CA ALA A 32 -39.25 -7.75 3.38
C ALA A 32 -38.69 -6.62 4.27
N ARG A 33 -37.37 -6.65 4.54
CA ARG A 33 -36.69 -5.59 5.30
C ARG A 33 -36.79 -4.23 4.62
N LEU A 34 -36.70 -4.20 3.29
CA LEU A 34 -36.90 -3.00 2.49
C LEU A 34 -38.29 -2.40 2.69
N ASN A 35 -39.34 -3.23 2.70
CA ASN A 35 -40.72 -2.77 2.92
C ASN A 35 -40.96 -2.25 4.34
N GLU A 36 -40.15 -2.65 5.32
CA GLU A 36 -40.17 -2.17 6.71
C GLU A 36 -39.27 -0.94 6.94
N SER A 37 -38.48 -0.54 5.94
CA SER A 37 -37.51 0.55 6.07
C SER A 37 -38.17 1.92 6.03
N SER A 38 -37.48 2.93 6.55
CA SER A 38 -38.02 4.29 6.57
C SER A 38 -38.27 4.85 5.15
N PRO A 39 -39.25 5.76 4.95
CA PRO A 39 -39.49 6.39 3.66
C PRO A 39 -38.25 7.10 3.09
N ASP A 40 -37.40 7.63 3.96
CA ASP A 40 -36.12 8.22 3.57
C ASP A 40 -35.19 7.16 2.99
N VAL A 41 -35.05 5.99 3.62
CA VAL A 41 -34.25 4.88 3.08
C VAL A 41 -34.83 4.33 1.77
N ILE A 42 -36.15 4.17 1.65
CA ILE A 42 -36.78 3.74 0.38
C ILE A 42 -36.50 4.75 -0.75
N ARG A 43 -36.50 6.06 -0.43
CA ARG A 43 -36.11 7.11 -1.37
C ARG A 43 -34.63 7.03 -1.73
N GLU A 44 -33.73 6.84 -0.76
CA GLU A 44 -32.29 6.64 -0.99
C GLU A 44 -32.04 5.49 -1.95
N LEU A 45 -32.71 4.38 -1.71
CA LEU A 45 -32.64 3.17 -2.49
C LEU A 45 -33.09 3.36 -3.92
N SER A 46 -34.23 4.03 -4.10
CA SER A 46 -34.76 4.38 -5.42
C SER A 46 -33.80 5.31 -6.17
N LEU A 47 -33.19 6.28 -5.48
CA LEU A 47 -32.22 7.20 -6.07
C LEU A 47 -30.92 6.51 -6.45
N PHE A 48 -30.46 5.55 -5.64
CA PHE A 48 -29.29 4.74 -5.88
C PHE A 48 -29.50 3.81 -7.08
N VAL A 49 -30.57 3.03 -7.11
CA VAL A 49 -30.96 2.14 -8.23
C VAL A 49 -31.07 2.91 -9.54
N ASN A 50 -31.74 4.07 -9.53
CA ASN A 50 -31.92 4.89 -10.73
C ASN A 50 -30.63 5.59 -11.21
N SER A 51 -29.53 5.52 -10.46
CA SER A 51 -28.21 6.04 -10.88
C SER A 51 -27.34 4.99 -11.59
N PHE A 52 -27.67 3.71 -11.43
CA PHE A 52 -26.86 2.62 -11.97
C PHE A 52 -27.49 2.05 -13.24
N PRO A 53 -26.72 1.88 -14.32
CA PRO A 53 -27.19 1.08 -15.44
C PRO A 53 -27.37 -0.37 -14.99
N MET A 54 -28.35 -1.08 -15.58
CA MET A 54 -28.63 -2.48 -15.27
C MET A 54 -27.44 -3.43 -15.46
N SER A 55 -26.44 -3.03 -16.27
CA SER A 55 -25.20 -3.79 -16.50
C SER A 55 -23.95 -3.01 -16.05
N PRO A 56 -23.03 -3.62 -15.29
CA PRO A 56 -21.73 -3.06 -14.90
C PRO A 56 -20.88 -2.52 -16.07
N GLU A 57 -21.05 -3.09 -17.27
CA GLU A 57 -20.28 -2.72 -18.46
C GLU A 57 -20.70 -1.38 -19.06
N LYS A 58 -21.91 -0.91 -18.71
CA LYS A 58 -22.45 0.38 -19.16
C LYS A 58 -22.16 1.52 -18.18
N LEU A 59 -21.49 1.24 -17.05
CA LEU A 59 -21.14 2.28 -16.09
C LEU A 59 -20.13 3.25 -16.71
N SER A 60 -20.40 4.55 -16.61
CA SER A 60 -19.57 5.61 -17.19
C SER A 60 -19.26 6.69 -16.17
N CYS A 61 -18.32 7.59 -16.51
CA CYS A 61 -17.96 8.74 -15.68
C CYS A 61 -19.20 9.55 -15.23
N TYR A 62 -20.12 9.83 -16.17
CA TYR A 62 -21.37 10.53 -15.89
C TYR A 62 -22.22 9.83 -14.82
N HIS A 63 -22.37 8.51 -14.90
CA HIS A 63 -23.14 7.75 -13.91
C HIS A 63 -22.51 7.85 -12.50
N CYS A 64 -21.17 7.80 -12.41
CA CYS A 64 -20.47 7.98 -11.15
C CYS A 64 -20.63 9.39 -10.57
N GLN A 65 -20.43 10.43 -11.39
CA GLN A 65 -20.60 11.82 -10.94
C GLN A 65 -22.06 12.12 -10.53
N SER A 66 -23.03 11.56 -11.26
CA SER A 66 -24.46 11.61 -10.91
C SER A 66 -24.74 10.93 -9.57
N LEU A 67 -24.10 9.79 -9.29
CA LEU A 67 -24.17 9.14 -7.98
C LEU A 67 -23.60 10.04 -6.87
N ILE A 68 -22.43 10.63 -7.07
CA ILE A 68 -21.82 11.58 -6.11
C ILE A 68 -22.79 12.75 -5.83
N LYS A 69 -23.40 13.32 -6.87
CA LYS A 69 -24.40 14.39 -6.76
C LYS A 69 -25.60 14.00 -5.91
N LYS A 70 -26.08 12.75 -6.03
CA LYS A 70 -27.16 12.23 -5.18
C LYS A 70 -26.67 12.02 -3.74
N LEU A 71 -25.58 11.29 -3.54
CA LEU A 71 -25.01 11.04 -2.22
C LEU A 71 -24.71 12.35 -1.45
N LYS A 72 -24.25 13.39 -2.15
CA LYS A 72 -24.05 14.72 -1.59
C LYS A 72 -25.33 15.29 -0.95
N LYS A 73 -26.48 15.16 -1.62
CA LYS A 73 -27.78 15.65 -1.10
C LYS A 73 -28.19 14.97 0.22
N PHE A 74 -27.65 13.79 0.50
CA PHE A 74 -27.94 13.01 1.71
C PHE A 74 -26.85 13.06 2.76
N SER A 75 -25.68 13.57 2.39
CA SER A 75 -24.59 13.86 3.30
C SER A 75 -24.77 15.16 4.10
N THR A 76 -25.99 15.70 4.24
CA THR A 76 -26.25 16.99 4.92
C THR A 76 -25.78 16.98 6.38
N THR A 77 -25.90 15.85 7.06
CA THR A 77 -25.28 15.59 8.36
C THR A 77 -24.61 14.22 8.37
N ASP A 78 -23.60 14.07 9.21
CA ASP A 78 -22.92 12.79 9.41
C ASP A 78 -23.88 11.73 9.95
N THR A 79 -24.74 12.10 10.90
CA THR A 79 -25.73 11.19 11.50
C THR A 79 -26.68 10.64 10.46
N THR A 80 -27.28 11.50 9.63
CA THR A 80 -28.22 11.08 8.57
C THR A 80 -27.54 10.18 7.55
N PHE A 81 -26.33 10.53 7.12
CA PHE A 81 -25.59 9.74 6.14
C PHE A 81 -25.23 8.35 6.68
N VAL A 82 -24.68 8.29 7.89
CA VAL A 82 -24.25 7.04 8.53
C VAL A 82 -25.45 6.17 8.87
N SER A 83 -26.56 6.73 9.39
CA SER A 83 -27.75 5.94 9.72
C SER A 83 -28.34 5.28 8.47
N SER A 84 -28.51 6.04 7.39
CA SER A 84 -29.06 5.52 6.13
C SER A 84 -28.14 4.48 5.51
N ALA A 85 -26.83 4.73 5.47
CA ALA A 85 -25.86 3.77 4.96
C ALA A 85 -25.79 2.48 5.81
N THR A 86 -25.99 2.60 7.13
CA THR A 86 -26.01 1.46 8.06
C THR A 86 -27.29 0.63 7.91
N GLU A 87 -28.45 1.28 7.81
CA GLU A 87 -29.74 0.63 7.53
C GLU A 87 -29.68 -0.11 6.19
N LEU A 88 -29.06 0.52 5.20
CA LEU A 88 -28.82 -0.06 3.89
C LEU A 88 -27.90 -1.30 3.95
N CYS A 89 -26.80 -1.23 4.70
CA CYS A 89 -25.97 -2.40 5.00
C CYS A 89 -26.76 -3.53 5.67
N ALA A 90 -27.70 -3.19 6.56
CA ALA A 90 -28.54 -4.19 7.25
C ALA A 90 -29.54 -4.87 6.30
N ILE A 91 -30.09 -4.14 5.33
CA ILE A 91 -31.02 -4.68 4.30
C ILE A 91 -30.32 -5.72 3.43
N ILE A 92 -29.12 -5.41 2.92
CA ILE A 92 -28.38 -6.35 2.05
C ILE A 92 -27.54 -7.36 2.82
N ARG A 93 -27.44 -7.24 4.14
CA ARG A 93 -26.68 -8.16 4.99
C ARG A 93 -26.96 -9.64 4.69
N PRO A 94 -28.20 -10.09 4.39
CA PRO A 94 -28.47 -11.48 4.01
C PRO A 94 -27.84 -11.90 2.69
N LEU A 95 -27.62 -10.94 1.77
CA LEU A 95 -27.03 -11.14 0.45
C LEU A 95 -25.50 -11.18 0.49
N LEU A 96 -24.91 -10.60 1.54
CA LEU A 96 -23.46 -10.53 1.72
C LEU A 96 -22.89 -11.84 2.28
N ASN A 97 -21.70 -12.19 1.79
CA ASN A 97 -20.89 -13.25 2.40
C ASN A 97 -20.67 -12.95 3.90
N HIS A 98 -20.75 -13.98 4.76
CA HIS A 98 -20.66 -13.87 6.23
C HIS A 98 -19.60 -12.87 6.75
N PRO A 99 -18.38 -12.83 6.20
CA PRO A 99 -17.34 -11.94 6.68
C PRO A 99 -17.56 -10.46 6.36
N LEU A 100 -18.32 -10.17 5.30
CA LEU A 100 -18.58 -8.80 4.85
C LEU A 100 -19.75 -8.15 5.58
N LYS A 101 -20.52 -8.94 6.34
CA LYS A 101 -21.68 -8.46 7.11
C LYS A 101 -21.27 -7.44 8.17
N ASN A 102 -20.22 -7.72 8.94
CA ASN A 102 -19.73 -6.81 9.99
C ASN A 102 -18.96 -5.64 9.36
N VAL A 103 -18.14 -5.95 8.36
CA VAL A 103 -17.34 -5.00 7.61
C VAL A 103 -18.18 -3.90 6.95
N CYS A 104 -19.39 -4.22 6.49
CA CYS A 104 -20.34 -3.23 5.96
C CYS A 104 -20.78 -2.24 7.05
N VAL A 105 -21.34 -2.75 8.15
CA VAL A 105 -21.93 -1.92 9.21
C VAL A 105 -20.84 -1.14 9.97
N GLU A 106 -19.80 -1.82 10.43
CA GLU A 106 -18.72 -1.21 11.21
C GLU A 106 -17.87 -0.28 10.35
N GLY A 107 -17.60 -0.68 9.09
CA GLY A 107 -16.88 0.17 8.15
C GLY A 107 -17.64 1.44 7.77
N VAL A 108 -18.97 1.36 7.60
CA VAL A 108 -19.84 2.54 7.41
C VAL A 108 -19.82 3.43 8.65
N ALA A 109 -19.94 2.85 9.84
CA ALA A 109 -19.93 3.62 11.09
C ALA A 109 -18.61 4.39 11.26
N LEU A 110 -17.48 3.75 10.94
CA LEU A 110 -16.15 4.32 11.13
C LEU A 110 -15.75 5.32 10.03
N HIS A 111 -15.96 4.99 8.75
CA HIS A 111 -15.52 5.82 7.62
C HIS A 111 -16.63 6.68 7.00
N GLY A 112 -17.90 6.40 7.30
CA GLY A 112 -19.05 7.12 6.77
C GLY A 112 -19.04 8.63 7.01
N PRO A 113 -18.71 9.13 8.23
CA PRO A 113 -18.67 10.58 8.45
C PRO A 113 -17.56 11.26 7.64
N LEU A 114 -16.43 10.57 7.41
CA LEU A 114 -15.35 11.08 6.56
C LEU A 114 -15.80 11.17 5.10
N LEU A 115 -16.46 10.13 4.60
CA LEU A 115 -17.00 10.17 3.24
C LEU A 115 -18.06 11.27 3.10
N ALA A 116 -18.94 11.45 4.08
CA ALA A 116 -19.95 12.51 4.08
C ALA A 116 -19.31 13.90 3.99
N GLU A 117 -18.23 14.13 4.75
CA GLU A 117 -17.45 15.37 4.71
C GLU A 117 -16.86 15.65 3.32
N VAL A 118 -16.26 14.64 2.70
CA VAL A 118 -15.73 14.73 1.34
C VAL A 118 -16.85 15.06 0.33
N LEU A 119 -17.98 14.36 0.40
CA LEU A 119 -19.13 14.58 -0.49
C LEU A 119 -19.70 15.99 -0.37
N ARG A 120 -19.81 16.52 0.85
CA ARG A 120 -20.26 17.90 1.08
C ARG A 120 -19.33 18.93 0.44
N SER A 121 -18.02 18.67 0.44
CA SER A 121 -17.01 19.59 -0.09
C SER A 121 -17.02 19.73 -1.62
N ILE A 122 -17.53 18.73 -2.34
CA ILE A 122 -17.57 18.72 -3.81
C ILE A 122 -18.71 19.63 -4.29
N GLU A 123 -18.42 20.84 -4.76
CA GLU A 123 -19.45 21.84 -5.12
C GLU A 123 -20.36 21.37 -6.27
N ASP A 124 -19.76 21.12 -7.44
CA ASP A 124 -20.43 20.63 -8.65
C ASP A 124 -19.80 19.31 -9.13
N PRO A 125 -20.38 18.14 -8.78
CA PRO A 125 -19.82 16.85 -9.12
C PRO A 125 -19.58 16.57 -10.61
N GLU A 126 -20.34 17.22 -11.51
CA GLU A 126 -20.21 16.99 -12.97
C GLU A 126 -18.95 17.65 -13.54
N HIS A 127 -18.49 18.76 -12.93
CA HIS A 127 -17.32 19.53 -13.36
C HIS A 127 -16.16 19.52 -12.35
N SER A 128 -16.35 18.86 -11.20
CA SER A 128 -15.37 18.78 -10.11
C SER A 128 -14.22 17.82 -10.43
N THR A 129 -13.00 18.32 -10.26
CA THR A 129 -11.79 17.50 -10.33
C THR A 129 -11.77 16.44 -9.22
N ALA A 130 -12.25 16.79 -8.03
CA ALA A 130 -12.36 15.86 -6.90
C ALA A 130 -13.32 14.70 -7.22
N ALA A 131 -14.48 14.98 -7.83
CA ALA A 131 -15.41 13.95 -8.28
C ALA A 131 -14.79 13.06 -9.38
N THR A 132 -14.11 13.64 -10.36
CA THR A 132 -13.40 12.88 -11.40
C THR A 132 -12.33 11.96 -10.80
N LEU A 133 -11.51 12.48 -9.87
CA LEU A 133 -10.48 11.69 -9.17
C LEU A 133 -11.11 10.54 -8.38
N LEU A 134 -12.21 10.80 -7.66
CA LEU A 134 -12.90 9.77 -6.89
C LEU A 134 -13.42 8.67 -7.82
N CYS A 135 -14.08 9.05 -8.92
CA CYS A 135 -14.60 8.11 -9.90
C CYS A 135 -13.50 7.34 -10.65
N ASN A 136 -12.37 7.97 -10.95
CA ASN A 136 -11.21 7.32 -11.56
C ASN A 136 -10.58 6.29 -10.62
N ASN A 137 -10.27 6.68 -9.37
CA ASN A 137 -9.53 5.82 -8.44
C ASN A 137 -10.39 4.68 -7.87
N PHE A 138 -11.69 4.89 -7.63
CA PHE A 138 -12.54 3.85 -7.03
C PHE A 138 -13.31 3.02 -8.05
N LEU A 139 -13.71 3.59 -9.19
CA LEU A 139 -14.57 2.92 -10.18
C LEU A 139 -13.92 2.72 -11.55
N GLN A 140 -12.83 3.43 -11.87
CA GLN A 140 -12.16 3.38 -13.17
C GLN A 140 -13.06 3.72 -14.36
N VAL A 141 -14.08 4.55 -14.15
CA VAL A 141 -15.04 4.95 -15.21
C VAL A 141 -14.81 6.35 -15.76
N CYS A 142 -13.97 7.13 -15.10
CA CYS A 142 -13.47 8.42 -15.61
C CYS A 142 -12.01 8.27 -16.04
N ASP A 143 -11.60 9.06 -17.03
CA ASP A 143 -10.19 9.25 -17.35
C ASP A 143 -9.44 9.84 -16.14
N ALA A 144 -8.10 9.69 -16.12
CA ALA A 144 -7.26 10.36 -15.15
C ALA A 144 -7.50 11.88 -15.17
N ALA A 145 -7.77 12.47 -14.01
CA ALA A 145 -8.03 13.90 -13.90
C ALA A 145 -6.77 14.70 -14.25
N THR A 146 -6.93 15.78 -15.01
CA THR A 146 -5.82 16.68 -15.35
C THR A 146 -5.61 17.67 -14.20
N VAL A 147 -4.68 17.34 -13.31
CA VAL A 147 -4.27 18.21 -12.19
C VAL A 147 -2.91 18.82 -12.52
N GLU A 148 -2.77 20.14 -12.32
CA GLU A 148 -1.48 20.81 -12.47
C GLU A 148 -0.47 20.18 -11.50
N SER A 149 0.59 19.60 -12.06
CA SER A 149 1.56 18.79 -11.33
C SER A 149 2.98 19.32 -11.47
N LYS A 150 3.15 20.61 -11.77
CA LYS A 150 4.47 21.22 -11.97
C LYS A 150 5.09 21.61 -10.63
N MET A 151 6.31 21.16 -10.37
CA MET A 151 7.09 21.59 -9.22
C MET A 151 7.95 22.82 -9.56
N ASP A 152 8.02 23.77 -8.63
CA ASP A 152 9.03 24.83 -8.67
C ASP A 152 10.36 24.27 -8.14
N LEU A 153 11.34 24.11 -9.04
CA LEU A 153 12.60 23.45 -8.75
C LEU A 153 13.77 24.42 -8.96
N PRO A 154 14.68 24.57 -7.98
CA PRO A 154 15.85 25.42 -8.14
C PRO A 154 16.80 24.82 -9.20
N PRO A 155 17.51 25.64 -9.98
CA PRO A 155 18.51 25.13 -10.91
C PRO A 155 19.65 24.41 -10.16
N PRO A 156 20.34 23.44 -10.80
CA PRO A 156 21.57 22.86 -10.26
C PRO A 156 22.61 23.94 -9.91
N PRO A 157 23.34 23.83 -8.80
CA PRO A 157 24.38 24.78 -8.47
C PRO A 157 25.49 24.75 -9.51
N LYS A 158 25.99 25.95 -9.89
CA LYS A 158 27.02 26.14 -10.95
C LYS A 158 28.31 25.37 -10.68
N LYS A 159 28.62 25.10 -9.41
CA LYS A 159 29.74 24.26 -8.98
C LYS A 159 29.19 23.20 -8.03
N LEU A 160 28.99 21.99 -8.54
CA LEU A 160 28.76 20.85 -7.66
C LEU A 160 30.07 20.50 -6.96
N PRO A 161 30.04 20.20 -5.64
CA PRO A 161 31.15 19.53 -4.99
C PRO A 161 31.55 18.31 -5.82
N LYS A 162 32.86 18.10 -6.05
CA LYS A 162 33.31 16.90 -6.75
C LYS A 162 32.73 15.69 -6.00
N PRO A 163 32.10 14.72 -6.70
CA PRO A 163 31.66 13.50 -6.04
C PRO A 163 32.86 12.92 -5.27
N LYS A 164 32.71 12.72 -3.95
CA LYS A 164 33.75 12.09 -3.16
C LYS A 164 34.05 10.72 -3.80
N SER A 165 35.31 10.51 -4.16
CA SER A 165 35.75 9.41 -5.03
C SER A 165 35.80 8.08 -4.29
N SER A 166 35.04 7.10 -4.81
CA SER A 166 35.02 5.65 -4.53
C SER A 166 34.85 5.21 -3.06
N ASP A 167 33.96 4.23 -2.83
CA ASP A 167 33.74 3.59 -1.52
C ASP A 167 34.93 2.72 -1.04
N GLY A 168 36.16 2.95 -1.51
CA GLY A 168 37.38 2.26 -1.08
C GLY A 168 37.67 2.37 0.43
N GLU A 169 36.92 3.20 1.15
CA GLU A 169 36.93 3.35 2.62
C GLU A 169 36.09 2.27 3.35
N GLY A 170 35.42 1.40 2.60
CA GLY A 170 34.64 0.26 3.10
C GLY A 170 33.14 0.53 3.13
N SER A 171 32.43 -0.34 3.85
CA SER A 171 30.97 -0.34 3.93
C SER A 171 30.47 -0.33 5.37
N TYR A 172 29.16 -0.14 5.54
CA TYR A 172 28.44 -0.33 6.78
C TYR A 172 27.08 -1.00 6.53
N LYS A 173 26.50 -1.59 7.59
CA LYS A 173 25.24 -2.33 7.47
C LYS A 173 24.04 -1.52 7.96
N VAL A 174 22.90 -1.70 7.30
CA VAL A 174 21.60 -1.14 7.69
C VAL A 174 20.53 -2.21 7.66
N ILE A 175 19.83 -2.38 8.78
CA ILE A 175 18.64 -3.25 8.86
C ILE A 175 17.44 -2.48 8.33
N HIS A 176 16.54 -3.15 7.62
CA HIS A 176 15.25 -2.60 7.19
C HIS A 176 14.16 -3.65 7.35
N PHE A 177 13.16 -3.33 8.15
CA PHE A 177 11.92 -4.10 8.27
C PHE A 177 10.72 -3.15 8.17
N SER A 178 9.58 -3.72 7.78
CA SER A 178 8.35 -2.97 7.53
C SER A 178 7.13 -3.84 7.81
N ASP A 179 5.96 -3.20 7.90
CA ASP A 179 4.65 -3.87 7.90
C ASP A 179 4.60 -4.94 9.00
N LEU A 180 4.77 -4.47 10.24
CA LEU A 180 4.73 -5.31 11.42
C LEU A 180 3.35 -5.92 11.58
N HIS A 181 2.28 -5.10 11.46
CA HIS A 181 0.90 -5.47 11.72
C HIS A 181 0.79 -6.44 12.91
N ILE A 182 1.09 -5.94 14.11
CA ILE A 182 1.01 -6.74 15.32
C ILE A 182 -0.45 -6.85 15.69
N ASP A 183 -0.96 -8.08 15.80
CA ASP A 183 -2.31 -8.32 16.25
C ASP A 183 -2.34 -8.47 17.79
N PRO A 184 -2.77 -7.43 18.54
CA PRO A 184 -2.84 -7.51 20.00
C PRO A 184 -3.87 -8.53 20.49
N LEU A 185 -4.77 -8.99 19.60
CA LEU A 185 -5.78 -10.00 19.89
C LEU A 185 -5.38 -11.40 19.40
N TYR A 186 -4.17 -11.57 18.86
CA TYR A 186 -3.66 -12.86 18.41
C TYR A 186 -3.70 -13.88 19.56
N LYS A 187 -4.29 -15.04 19.31
CA LYS A 187 -4.47 -16.09 20.30
C LYS A 187 -3.97 -17.43 19.78
N VAL A 188 -2.94 -17.95 20.43
CA VAL A 188 -2.41 -19.30 20.16
C VAL A 188 -3.53 -20.33 20.34
N GLY A 189 -3.63 -21.26 19.39
CA GLY A 189 -4.67 -22.29 19.33
C GLY A 189 -5.99 -21.81 18.71
N ALA A 190 -6.14 -20.53 18.39
CA ALA A 190 -7.28 -20.05 17.60
C ALA A 190 -7.25 -20.58 16.16
N VAL A 191 -8.33 -20.38 15.42
CA VAL A 191 -8.43 -20.83 14.02
C VAL A 191 -7.48 -20.01 13.14
N GLY A 192 -6.47 -20.65 12.53
CA GLY A 192 -5.56 -19.99 11.59
C GLY A 192 -6.21 -19.68 10.25
N ASP A 193 -7.04 -20.61 9.75
CA ASP A 193 -7.73 -20.50 8.45
C ASP A 193 -9.26 -20.39 8.59
N CYS A 194 -9.71 -19.27 9.15
CA CYS A 194 -11.13 -19.01 9.35
C CYS A 194 -11.83 -18.52 8.06
N SER A 195 -13.16 -18.42 8.08
CA SER A 195 -13.95 -17.92 6.94
C SER A 195 -13.82 -16.42 6.73
N ASN A 196 -13.26 -15.66 7.68
CA ASN A 196 -12.96 -14.24 7.51
C ASN A 196 -11.83 -14.08 6.46
N PRO A 197 -12.05 -13.32 5.36
CA PRO A 197 -11.08 -13.16 4.29
C PRO A 197 -10.02 -12.10 4.64
N PHE A 198 -10.18 -11.42 5.78
CA PHE A 198 -9.28 -10.34 6.18
C PHE A 198 -8.37 -10.74 7.34
N LEU A 199 -8.92 -11.25 8.45
CA LEU A 199 -8.14 -11.58 9.64
C LEU A 199 -8.76 -12.71 10.48
N CYS A 200 -7.91 -13.65 10.90
CA CYS A 200 -8.20 -14.82 11.73
C CYS A 200 -7.35 -14.81 13.02
N CYS A 201 -7.09 -15.97 13.64
CA CYS A 201 -6.21 -16.10 14.81
C CYS A 201 -6.61 -15.39 16.12
N ARG A 202 -7.86 -14.93 16.30
CA ARG A 202 -8.30 -14.25 17.53
C ARG A 202 -9.25 -15.10 18.40
N ASN A 203 -10.32 -15.63 17.80
CA ASN A 203 -11.34 -16.43 18.49
C ASN A 203 -11.05 -17.94 18.39
N VAL A 204 -11.31 -18.67 19.48
CA VAL A 204 -11.00 -20.11 19.63
C VAL A 204 -12.13 -21.04 19.15
N SER A 205 -13.18 -20.48 18.55
CA SER A 205 -14.43 -21.20 18.29
C SER A 205 -14.46 -21.88 16.92
N ASP A 206 -13.50 -22.77 16.62
CA ASP A 206 -13.64 -23.87 15.63
C ASP A 206 -12.42 -24.82 15.71
N HIS A 207 -12.56 -25.95 16.42
CA HIS A 207 -11.47 -26.93 16.56
C HIS A 207 -11.27 -27.85 15.35
N THR A 208 -12.05 -27.67 14.28
CA THR A 208 -12.00 -28.56 13.10
C THR A 208 -10.95 -28.14 12.06
N LYS A 209 -10.25 -27.03 12.29
CA LYS A 209 -9.28 -26.42 11.36
C LYS A 209 -7.89 -26.27 11.97
N THR A 210 -6.89 -26.02 11.12
CA THR A 210 -5.49 -25.86 11.53
C THR A 210 -5.34 -24.72 12.55
N PRO A 211 -4.81 -25.00 13.75
CA PRO A 211 -4.66 -24.00 14.80
C PRO A 211 -3.50 -23.04 14.51
N ALA A 212 -3.70 -21.79 14.95
CA ALA A 212 -2.72 -20.73 14.99
C ALA A 212 -1.62 -21.06 15.99
N GLY A 213 -0.35 -21.09 15.55
CA GLY A 213 0.78 -21.40 16.42
C GLY A 213 1.35 -20.17 17.15
N PRO A 214 2.27 -20.35 18.11
CA PRO A 214 2.87 -19.25 18.86
C PRO A 214 3.64 -18.23 18.02
N PHE A 215 4.10 -18.59 16.82
CA PHE A 215 4.86 -17.71 15.94
C PHE A 215 4.08 -17.29 14.69
N GLY A 216 2.75 -17.34 14.73
CA GLY A 216 1.93 -16.87 13.62
C GLY A 216 1.38 -17.99 12.74
N TYR A 217 0.57 -17.59 11.76
CA TYR A 217 -0.04 -18.45 10.75
C TYR A 217 -0.07 -17.68 9.43
N HIS A 218 0.29 -18.32 8.31
CA HIS A 218 0.41 -17.63 7.04
C HIS A 218 -0.95 -17.23 6.44
N LYS A 219 -0.97 -16.11 5.71
CA LYS A 219 -2.02 -15.54 4.87
C LYS A 219 -3.12 -14.81 5.63
N LYS A 220 -3.80 -15.50 6.53
CA LYS A 220 -5.01 -14.98 7.18
C LYS A 220 -4.80 -14.43 8.58
N CYS A 221 -3.57 -14.38 9.06
CA CYS A 221 -3.26 -13.82 10.36
C CYS A 221 -2.17 -12.77 10.26
N ASP A 222 -2.15 -11.93 11.28
CA ASP A 222 -1.15 -10.90 11.48
C ASP A 222 -0.07 -11.36 12.47
N THR A 223 0.93 -10.50 12.68
CA THR A 223 2.11 -10.84 13.48
C THR A 223 1.71 -11.06 14.93
N SER A 224 2.05 -12.24 15.45
CA SER A 224 2.00 -12.51 16.88
C SER A 224 3.20 -11.87 17.60
N TYR A 225 3.06 -11.58 18.89
CA TYR A 225 4.19 -11.11 19.70
C TYR A 225 5.37 -12.09 19.68
N GLY A 226 5.10 -13.40 19.62
CA GLY A 226 6.16 -14.42 19.49
C GLY A 226 6.98 -14.25 18.21
N LEU A 227 6.30 -14.00 17.08
CA LEU A 227 6.97 -13.74 15.80
C LEU A 227 7.79 -12.44 15.83
N GLU A 228 7.21 -11.35 16.35
CA GLU A 228 7.89 -10.05 16.52
C GLU A 228 9.19 -10.21 17.32
N GLU A 229 9.12 -10.85 18.49
CA GLU A 229 10.30 -11.08 19.33
C GLU A 229 11.34 -12.00 18.67
N SER A 230 10.89 -13.01 17.90
CA SER A 230 11.80 -13.88 17.16
C SER A 230 12.61 -13.09 16.13
N MET A 231 11.97 -12.13 15.44
CA MET A 231 12.64 -11.24 14.48
C MET A 231 13.67 -10.37 15.19
N TYR A 232 13.36 -9.80 16.35
CA TYR A 232 14.33 -9.01 17.12
C TYR A 232 15.55 -9.81 17.58
N ARG A 233 15.36 -11.08 17.97
CA ARG A 233 16.49 -11.97 18.27
C ARG A 233 17.32 -12.26 17.01
N ALA A 234 16.66 -12.48 15.88
CA ALA A 234 17.30 -12.75 14.60
C ALA A 234 18.12 -11.56 14.09
N THR A 235 17.57 -10.34 14.13
CA THR A 235 18.29 -9.14 13.69
C THR A 235 19.55 -8.91 14.53
N LYS A 236 19.47 -9.09 15.86
CA LYS A 236 20.64 -9.03 16.74
C LYS A 236 21.68 -10.11 16.43
N LYS A 237 21.25 -11.33 16.11
CA LYS A 237 22.15 -12.46 15.77
C LYS A 237 22.82 -12.28 14.40
N LEU A 238 22.06 -11.85 13.39
CA LEU A 238 22.48 -11.85 11.98
C LEU A 238 23.10 -10.52 11.54
N ALA A 239 22.72 -9.43 12.20
CA ALA A 239 23.12 -8.06 11.85
C ALA A 239 23.27 -7.15 13.09
N GLY A 240 23.69 -7.71 14.23
CA GLY A 240 23.91 -6.94 15.46
C GLY A 240 25.01 -5.88 15.37
N ASP A 241 25.83 -5.92 14.32
CA ASP A 241 26.83 -4.92 13.96
C ASP A 241 26.29 -3.81 13.03
N ALA A 242 25.00 -3.82 12.69
CA ALA A 242 24.38 -2.79 11.88
C ALA A 242 24.43 -1.42 12.56
N ASN A 243 24.72 -0.39 11.75
CA ASN A 243 24.84 0.98 12.24
C ASN A 243 23.50 1.67 12.40
N TYR A 244 22.52 1.28 11.59
CA TYR A 244 21.18 1.86 11.59
C TYR A 244 20.12 0.81 11.32
N THR A 245 18.91 1.15 11.71
CA THR A 245 17.70 0.41 11.41
C THR A 245 16.72 1.36 10.72
N ILE A 246 16.11 0.93 9.64
CA ILE A 246 15.00 1.63 8.99
C ILE A 246 13.73 0.85 9.35
N PHE A 247 12.71 1.56 9.81
CA PHE A 247 11.39 1.00 10.05
C PHE A 247 10.34 1.82 9.32
N THR A 248 9.70 1.24 8.30
CA THR A 248 8.80 2.00 7.42
C THR A 248 7.34 1.97 7.82
N GLY A 249 6.97 1.64 9.05
CA GLY A 249 5.60 1.81 9.57
C GLY A 249 4.71 0.57 9.45
N ASP A 250 3.41 0.77 9.67
CA ASP A 250 2.35 -0.23 9.76
C ASP A 250 2.51 -1.18 10.94
N ILE A 251 2.26 -0.62 12.13
CA ILE A 251 2.25 -1.34 13.41
C ILE A 251 0.88 -1.97 13.68
N VAL A 252 -0.19 -1.23 13.40
CA VAL A 252 -1.57 -1.62 13.69
C VAL A 252 -2.00 -2.76 12.75
N ASP A 253 -2.75 -3.72 13.26
CA ASP A 253 -3.24 -4.87 12.50
C ASP A 253 -4.16 -4.50 11.32
N ARG A 254 -4.50 -5.49 10.51
CA ARG A 254 -5.28 -5.31 9.27
C ARG A 254 -6.80 -5.31 9.47
N GLU A 255 -7.32 -5.30 10.70
CA GLU A 255 -8.75 -5.09 10.99
C GLU A 255 -9.15 -3.60 10.88
N VAL A 256 -8.95 -3.02 9.70
CA VAL A 256 -9.06 -1.57 9.47
C VAL A 256 -10.44 -0.97 9.79
N TRP A 257 -11.50 -1.77 9.76
CA TRP A 257 -12.87 -1.34 10.07
C TRP A 257 -13.16 -1.25 11.58
N HIS A 258 -12.21 -1.63 12.43
CA HIS A 258 -12.36 -1.67 13.89
C HIS A 258 -11.17 -1.01 14.62
N THR A 259 -10.64 0.08 14.06
CA THR A 259 -9.56 0.87 14.66
C THR A 259 -10.12 1.98 15.55
N THR A 260 -9.44 2.27 16.68
CA THR A 260 -9.74 3.42 17.55
C THR A 260 -8.46 4.18 17.89
N ILE A 261 -8.59 5.45 18.26
CA ILE A 261 -7.44 6.25 18.74
C ILE A 261 -6.78 5.57 19.94
N GLU A 262 -7.57 5.03 20.87
CA GLU A 262 -7.07 4.37 22.08
C GLU A 262 -6.30 3.09 21.76
N SER A 263 -6.89 2.18 20.97
CA SER A 263 -6.24 0.92 20.58
C SER A 263 -4.97 1.17 19.79
N ASN A 264 -4.99 2.09 18.82
CA ASN A 264 -3.82 2.42 18.01
C ASN A 264 -2.73 3.06 18.86
N THR A 265 -3.09 3.99 19.76
CA THR A 265 -2.14 4.61 20.70
C THR A 265 -1.42 3.55 21.52
N LYS A 266 -2.16 2.56 22.04
CA LYS A 266 -1.59 1.45 22.81
C LYS A 266 -0.65 0.60 21.95
N SER A 267 -1.08 0.15 20.77
CA SER A 267 -0.27 -0.67 19.87
C SER A 267 1.03 0.03 19.47
N LEU A 268 0.97 1.32 19.14
CA LEU A 268 2.12 2.15 18.82
C LEU A 268 3.07 2.28 20.03
N HIS A 269 2.55 2.61 21.22
CA HIS A 269 3.36 2.73 22.44
C HIS A 269 4.13 1.44 22.75
N GLU A 270 3.44 0.31 22.68
CA GLU A 270 4.00 -1.00 22.98
C GLU A 270 5.07 -1.41 21.96
N ALA A 271 4.78 -1.27 20.67
CA ALA A 271 5.71 -1.62 19.59
C ALA A 271 6.98 -0.76 19.62
N TYR A 272 6.85 0.56 19.70
CA TYR A 272 8.03 1.44 19.83
C TYR A 272 8.81 1.18 21.13
N GLY A 273 8.10 0.86 22.22
CA GLY A 273 8.73 0.47 23.49
C GLY A 273 9.57 -0.80 23.39
N ARG A 274 9.17 -1.79 22.57
CA ARG A 274 9.97 -3.00 22.29
C ARG A 274 11.10 -2.70 21.30
N MET A 275 10.82 -2.02 20.20
CA MET A 275 11.83 -1.67 19.17
C MET A 275 13.02 -0.90 19.77
N LYS A 276 12.78 0.10 20.61
CA LYS A 276 13.84 0.90 21.27
C LYS A 276 14.78 0.09 22.17
N LYS A 277 14.32 -1.06 22.70
CA LYS A 277 15.18 -1.94 23.50
C LYS A 277 16.15 -2.75 22.64
N VAL A 278 15.84 -2.91 21.36
CA VAL A 278 16.57 -3.77 20.42
C VAL A 278 17.46 -2.94 19.51
N PHE A 279 16.95 -1.81 19.01
CA PHE A 279 17.62 -0.99 18.02
C PHE A 279 18.08 0.35 18.62
N PRO A 280 19.40 0.59 18.74
CA PRO A 280 19.93 1.82 19.33
C PRO A 280 19.83 3.03 18.40
N HIS A 281 19.87 2.80 17.09
CA HIS A 281 19.81 3.84 16.06
C HIS A 281 18.77 3.43 15.02
N PHE A 282 17.63 4.12 14.99
CA PHE A 282 16.59 3.81 14.00
C PHE A 282 15.88 5.02 13.42
N TYR A 283 15.47 4.88 12.15
CA TYR A 283 14.79 5.85 11.33
C TYR A 283 13.38 5.35 11.00
N PRO A 284 12.33 5.89 11.65
CA PRO A 284 10.96 5.48 11.42
C PRO A 284 10.32 6.18 10.21
N ALA A 285 9.20 5.65 9.71
CA ALA A 285 8.21 6.33 8.89
C ALA A 285 6.79 5.96 9.35
N VAL A 286 5.80 6.75 8.92
CA VAL A 286 4.39 6.57 9.32
C VAL A 286 3.68 5.65 8.33
N GLY A 287 3.09 4.56 8.83
CA GLY A 287 2.28 3.63 8.02
C GLY A 287 0.84 4.10 7.82
N ASN A 288 0.15 3.58 6.81
CA ASN A 288 -1.24 3.95 6.55
C ASN A 288 -2.23 3.33 7.55
N HIS A 289 -1.88 2.21 8.20
CA HIS A 289 -2.68 1.59 9.26
C HIS A 289 -2.54 2.27 10.62
N ASP A 290 -1.51 3.10 10.82
CA ASP A 290 -1.21 3.69 12.13
C ASP A 290 -2.24 4.75 12.58
N SER A 291 -3.05 5.28 11.66
CA SER A 291 -4.14 6.23 11.97
C SER A 291 -5.47 5.54 12.26
N SER A 292 -6.39 6.29 12.89
CA SER A 292 -7.77 5.87 13.14
C SER A 292 -8.72 7.00 12.73
N PRO A 293 -9.69 6.75 11.84
CA PRO A 293 -9.81 5.54 11.01
C PRO A 293 -8.56 5.28 10.15
N ALA A 294 -8.28 4.01 9.83
CA ALA A 294 -7.12 3.67 8.98
C ALA A 294 -7.12 4.46 7.67
N ASN A 295 -5.94 4.87 7.21
CA ASN A 295 -5.73 5.72 6.03
C ASN A 295 -6.27 7.16 6.14
N SER A 296 -6.86 7.56 7.27
CA SER A 296 -7.34 8.93 7.48
C SER A 296 -6.17 9.84 7.88
N PHE A 297 -5.66 10.61 6.92
CA PHE A 297 -4.61 11.61 7.15
C PHE A 297 -5.07 12.97 6.62
N PRO A 298 -5.88 13.72 7.40
CA PRO A 298 -6.29 15.07 7.03
C PRO A 298 -5.09 16.00 6.91
N THR A 299 -5.25 17.07 6.14
CA THR A 299 -4.23 18.12 5.95
C THR A 299 -4.37 19.21 7.01
N ALA A 300 -3.39 20.10 7.12
CA ALA A 300 -3.34 21.17 8.12
C ALA A 300 -4.48 22.20 7.98
N GLY A 301 -5.10 22.29 6.80
CA GLY A 301 -6.28 23.14 6.58
C GLY A 301 -7.60 22.54 7.07
N GLU A 302 -7.60 21.29 7.52
CA GLU A 302 -8.82 20.63 7.99
C GLU A 302 -9.22 21.13 9.39
N THR A 303 -10.49 21.48 9.55
CA THR A 303 -11.03 22.06 10.79
C THR A 303 -11.96 21.12 11.54
N ASN A 304 -12.34 19.99 10.92
CA ASN A 304 -13.17 18.98 11.56
C ASN A 304 -12.41 18.24 12.67
N LYS A 305 -12.75 18.59 13.92
CA LYS A 305 -12.12 18.01 15.13
C LYS A 305 -12.40 16.52 15.31
N THR A 306 -13.45 15.97 14.71
CA THR A 306 -13.78 14.54 14.79
C THR A 306 -12.66 13.67 14.22
N PHE A 307 -11.90 14.19 13.26
CA PHE A 307 -10.84 13.46 12.57
C PHE A 307 -9.45 14.05 12.84
N GLU A 308 -9.27 14.78 13.93
CA GLU A 308 -7.99 15.43 14.22
C GLU A 308 -6.83 14.43 14.28
N ILE A 309 -5.86 14.52 13.37
CA ILE A 309 -4.70 13.61 13.30
C ILE A 309 -3.56 14.00 14.26
N LYS A 310 -3.73 15.11 14.99
CA LYS A 310 -2.73 15.63 15.94
C LYS A 310 -2.36 14.61 17.02
N TRP A 311 -3.32 13.77 17.45
CA TRP A 311 -3.04 12.72 18.42
C TRP A 311 -1.92 11.79 17.94
N LEU A 312 -1.91 11.42 16.65
CA LEU A 312 -0.94 10.50 16.08
C LEU A 312 0.42 11.17 15.97
N TYR A 313 0.50 12.37 15.40
CA TYR A 313 1.80 13.03 15.23
C TYR A 313 2.40 13.50 16.54
N GLY A 314 1.59 13.92 17.52
CA GLY A 314 2.01 14.20 18.89
C GLY A 314 2.52 12.94 19.61
N LEU A 315 1.82 11.81 19.45
CA LEU A 315 2.26 10.53 19.97
C LEU A 315 3.60 10.11 19.33
N LEU A 316 3.69 10.12 18.00
CA LEU A 316 4.93 9.80 17.28
C LEU A 316 6.07 10.73 17.68
N SER A 317 5.80 12.02 17.95
CA SER A 317 6.83 12.97 18.38
C SER A 317 7.42 12.55 19.72
N THR A 318 6.60 11.96 20.60
CA THR A 318 7.04 11.41 21.89
C THR A 318 7.73 10.05 21.68
N LEU A 319 7.14 9.17 20.87
CA LEU A 319 7.66 7.85 20.59
C LEU A 319 8.95 7.87 19.76
N TRP A 320 9.27 8.95 19.06
CA TRP A 320 10.53 9.09 18.33
C TRP A 320 11.61 9.77 19.17
N GLN A 321 11.32 10.24 20.38
CA GLN A 321 12.34 10.65 21.33
C GLN A 321 13.26 9.47 21.67
N GLY A 322 14.57 9.69 21.67
CA GLY A 322 15.56 8.63 21.87
C GLY A 322 15.88 7.79 20.63
N THR A 323 15.35 8.19 19.47
CA THR A 323 15.80 7.72 18.14
C THR A 323 16.69 8.78 17.50
N GLU A 324 17.25 8.50 16.32
CA GLU A 324 18.04 9.49 15.57
C GLU A 324 17.23 10.77 15.28
N VAL A 325 15.93 10.63 15.08
CA VAL A 325 15.05 11.73 14.68
C VAL A 325 14.34 12.39 15.85
N GLY A 326 14.66 11.99 17.09
CA GLY A 326 13.96 12.43 18.30
C GLY A 326 14.11 13.90 18.66
N GLN A 327 15.03 14.62 18.00
CA GLN A 327 15.18 16.07 18.13
C GLN A 327 14.23 16.84 17.20
N VAL A 328 13.56 16.16 16.28
CA VAL A 328 12.61 16.75 15.34
C VAL A 328 11.20 16.59 15.91
N GLU A 329 10.51 17.69 16.16
CA GLU A 329 9.13 17.68 16.65
C GLU A 329 8.17 17.19 15.56
N SER A 330 7.93 15.87 15.49
CA SER A 330 7.14 15.30 14.39
C SER A 330 5.68 15.78 14.36
N ASP A 331 5.14 16.30 15.47
CA ASP A 331 3.82 16.98 15.48
C ASP A 331 3.84 18.22 14.60
N HIS A 332 4.84 19.09 14.81
CA HIS A 332 5.05 20.29 13.99
C HIS A 332 5.27 19.95 12.51
N TYR A 333 5.95 18.82 12.26
CA TYR A 333 6.30 18.38 10.92
C TYR A 333 5.36 17.30 10.34
N ARG A 334 4.23 16.98 10.98
CA ARG A 334 3.20 16.04 10.49
C ARG A 334 3.76 14.68 10.04
N GLY A 335 4.67 14.13 10.82
CA GLY A 335 5.29 12.82 10.56
C GLY A 335 6.43 12.82 9.53
N ARG A 336 6.90 13.99 9.08
CA ARG A 336 8.13 14.12 8.26
C ARG A 336 9.32 14.64 9.08
N TYR A 337 10.54 14.38 8.65
CA TYR A 337 11.76 14.89 9.28
C TYR A 337 12.93 14.97 8.32
N SER A 338 13.92 15.79 8.65
CA SER A 338 15.21 15.85 7.97
C SER A 338 16.31 15.81 9.02
N TYR A 339 17.00 14.67 9.11
CA TYR A 339 18.05 14.44 10.10
C TYR A 339 19.42 14.40 9.42
N ARG A 340 20.36 15.18 9.94
CA ARG A 340 21.74 15.25 9.44
C ARG A 340 22.64 14.44 10.35
N ASP A 341 23.06 13.27 9.89
CA ASP A 341 24.14 12.53 10.53
C ASP A 341 25.48 13.11 10.04
N THR A 342 25.98 14.08 10.80
CA THR A 342 27.27 14.73 10.51
C THR A 342 28.47 13.82 10.74
N GLN A 343 28.33 12.76 11.56
CA GLN A 343 29.39 11.81 11.83
C GLN A 343 29.69 10.95 10.59
N ARG A 344 28.64 10.54 9.86
CA ARG A 344 28.77 9.71 8.66
C ARG A 344 28.63 10.47 7.35
N GLY A 345 28.17 11.72 7.39
CA GLY A 345 28.07 12.58 6.19
C GLY A 345 26.84 12.30 5.33
N ILE A 346 25.75 11.84 5.95
CA ILE A 346 24.48 11.56 5.29
C ILE A 346 23.34 12.35 5.93
N ARG A 347 22.37 12.75 5.10
CA ARG A 347 21.08 13.26 5.56
C ARG A 347 19.99 12.21 5.31
N VAL A 348 19.22 11.88 6.32
CA VAL A 348 18.07 10.98 6.22
C VAL A 348 16.80 11.81 6.29
N ILE A 349 15.97 11.70 5.25
CA ILE A 349 14.71 12.43 5.15
C ILE A 349 13.55 11.44 5.19
N GLY A 350 12.76 11.49 6.25
CA GLY A 350 11.50 10.77 6.35
C GLY A 350 10.36 11.60 5.78
N ILE A 351 9.57 11.04 4.88
CA ILE A 351 8.36 11.66 4.31
C ILE A 351 7.11 10.87 4.70
N ASN A 352 6.00 11.58 4.87
CA ASN A 352 4.70 10.97 5.12
C ASN A 352 4.00 10.68 3.79
N THR A 353 4.14 9.45 3.29
CA THR A 353 3.56 9.03 2.01
C THR A 353 2.04 8.87 2.04
N ASN A 354 1.43 8.83 3.23
CA ASN A 354 -0.02 8.71 3.39
C ASN A 354 -0.77 9.95 2.88
N LEU A 355 -0.09 11.08 2.77
CA LEU A 355 -0.57 12.29 2.13
C LEU A 355 -0.80 12.13 0.61
N TYR A 356 -0.40 11.01 0.01
CA TYR A 356 -0.57 10.75 -1.42
C TYR A 356 -1.28 9.42 -1.70
N TYR A 357 -1.76 8.74 -0.67
CA TYR A 357 -2.38 7.42 -0.79
C TYR A 357 -3.82 7.53 -1.27
N TYR A 358 -4.21 6.79 -2.31
CA TYR A 358 -5.57 6.87 -2.88
C TYR A 358 -6.69 6.48 -1.89
N LEU A 359 -6.41 5.73 -0.82
CA LEU A 359 -7.41 5.48 0.24
C LEU A 359 -7.52 6.60 1.27
N ASN A 360 -6.63 7.59 1.24
CA ASN A 360 -6.78 8.80 2.03
C ASN A 360 -7.89 9.66 1.43
N LEU A 361 -9.12 9.49 1.94
CA LEU A 361 -10.31 10.15 1.41
C LEU A 361 -10.23 11.69 1.42
N TRP A 362 -9.40 12.25 2.29
CA TRP A 362 -9.15 13.70 2.33
C TRP A 362 -8.67 14.24 0.99
N LEU A 363 -7.97 13.43 0.19
CA LEU A 363 -7.43 13.84 -1.12
C LEU A 363 -8.50 14.14 -2.18
N TYR A 364 -9.76 13.82 -1.91
CA TYR A 364 -10.89 14.07 -2.80
C TYR A 364 -11.77 15.23 -2.35
N LYS A 365 -11.27 16.13 -1.49
CA LYS A 365 -11.94 17.41 -1.23
C LYS A 365 -11.68 18.39 -2.38
N GLU A 366 -12.66 19.22 -2.72
CA GLU A 366 -12.53 20.21 -3.81
C GLU A 366 -11.36 21.17 -3.60
N SER A 367 -11.13 21.57 -2.34
CA SER A 367 -10.06 22.48 -1.94
C SER A 367 -8.68 21.82 -1.79
N MET A 368 -8.53 20.54 -2.14
CA MET A 368 -7.30 19.81 -1.87
C MET A 368 -6.14 20.30 -2.73
N SER A 369 -4.99 20.51 -2.09
CA SER A 369 -3.74 20.82 -2.79
C SER A 369 -3.09 19.56 -3.39
N PRO A 370 -2.49 19.64 -4.59
CA PRO A 370 -1.65 18.56 -5.14
C PRO A 370 -0.40 18.24 -4.31
N ASP A 371 0.04 19.19 -3.46
CA ASP A 371 1.08 19.00 -2.44
C ASP A 371 0.51 19.24 -1.02
N PRO A 372 -0.22 18.27 -0.45
CA PRO A 372 -0.74 18.34 0.89
C PRO A 372 0.36 18.71 1.92
N ASP A 373 0.04 19.68 2.77
CA ASP A 373 0.93 20.21 3.82
C ASP A 373 2.28 20.75 3.31
N GLY A 374 2.38 21.05 2.00
CA GLY A 374 3.59 21.56 1.36
C GLY A 374 4.80 20.63 1.52
N GLN A 375 4.57 19.32 1.63
CA GLN A 375 5.62 18.35 1.91
C GLN A 375 6.62 18.21 0.75
N LEU A 376 6.17 18.21 -0.50
CA LEU A 376 7.05 18.17 -1.66
C LEU A 376 7.85 19.46 -1.79
N LYS A 377 7.21 20.61 -1.54
CA LYS A 377 7.92 21.91 -1.48
C LYS A 377 9.00 21.92 -0.39
N TRP A 378 8.69 21.42 0.80
CA TRP A 378 9.66 21.28 1.89
C TRP A 378 10.78 20.31 1.51
N LEU A 379 10.48 19.17 0.90
CA LEU A 379 11.47 18.20 0.42
C LEU A 379 12.47 18.83 -0.57
N VAL A 380 11.99 19.68 -1.49
CA VAL A 380 12.85 20.44 -2.41
C VAL A 380 13.83 21.33 -1.65
N GLN A 381 13.39 21.99 -0.58
CA GLN A 381 14.25 22.86 0.23
C GLN A 381 15.34 22.05 0.95
N GLU A 382 14.98 20.91 1.54
CA GLU A 382 15.92 20.02 2.22
C GLU A 382 16.96 19.42 1.27
N LEU A 383 16.52 18.97 0.09
CA LEU A 383 17.41 18.42 -0.94
C LEU A 383 18.33 19.49 -1.53
N ALA A 384 17.82 20.70 -1.76
CA ALA A 384 18.64 21.83 -2.21
C ALA A 384 19.69 22.21 -1.15
N ALA A 385 19.33 22.22 0.13
CA ALA A 385 20.26 22.46 1.23
C ALA A 385 21.34 21.38 1.31
N ALA A 386 20.97 20.10 1.18
CA ALA A 386 21.92 18.99 1.13
C ALA A 386 22.88 19.10 -0.08
N GLU A 387 22.35 19.41 -1.26
CA GLU A 387 23.13 19.58 -2.49
C GLU A 387 24.17 20.71 -2.37
N GLN A 388 23.80 21.83 -1.73
CA GLN A 388 24.70 22.99 -1.53
C GLN A 388 25.96 22.64 -0.72
N VAL A 389 25.85 21.73 0.25
CA VAL A 389 26.97 21.30 1.09
C VAL A 389 27.56 19.95 0.67
N GLY A 390 27.05 19.34 -0.40
CA GLY A 390 27.53 18.06 -0.93
C GLY A 390 27.17 16.85 -0.07
N GLU A 391 26.11 16.93 0.73
CA GLU A 391 25.57 15.79 1.48
C GLU A 391 24.89 14.79 0.53
N LYS A 392 24.93 13.51 0.91
CA LYS A 392 24.11 12.47 0.31
C LYS A 392 22.83 12.29 1.10
N VAL A 393 21.77 11.88 0.40
CA VAL A 393 20.43 11.77 0.99
C VAL A 393 19.86 10.37 0.83
N TRP A 394 19.28 9.87 1.92
CA TRP A 394 18.29 8.80 1.89
C TRP A 394 16.89 9.36 2.09
N ILE A 395 15.95 8.88 1.30
CA ILE A 395 14.52 9.17 1.49
C ILE A 395 13.86 7.91 2.02
N ILE A 396 13.11 8.04 3.11
CA ILE A 396 12.36 6.96 3.74
C ILE A 396 10.89 7.33 3.74
N GLY A 397 10.02 6.39 3.38
CA GLY A 397 8.57 6.54 3.46
C GLY A 397 7.92 5.17 3.64
N HIS A 398 6.61 5.13 3.85
CA HIS A 398 5.91 3.85 3.94
C HIS A 398 5.58 3.30 2.56
N MET A 399 4.75 3.99 1.80
CA MET A 399 4.30 3.58 0.46
C MET A 399 5.29 4.03 -0.63
N PRO A 400 5.71 3.16 -1.55
CA PRO A 400 6.58 3.55 -2.65
C PRO A 400 5.86 4.48 -3.64
N MET A 401 6.50 5.59 -3.99
CA MET A 401 5.89 6.67 -4.79
C MET A 401 5.57 6.31 -6.25
N GLY A 402 6.10 5.19 -6.76
CA GLY A 402 5.78 4.65 -8.07
C GLY A 402 4.66 3.62 -8.06
N ASP A 403 4.12 3.25 -6.89
CA ASP A 403 3.05 2.26 -6.79
C ASP A 403 1.73 2.77 -7.40
N ALA A 404 0.87 1.83 -7.78
CA ALA A 404 -0.46 2.14 -8.27
C ALA A 404 -1.26 2.89 -7.21
N ASP A 405 -1.02 2.60 -5.93
CA ASP A 405 -1.70 3.16 -4.77
C ASP A 405 -1.46 4.68 -4.57
N VAL A 406 -0.52 5.29 -5.29
CA VAL A 406 -0.21 6.73 -5.20
C VAL A 406 -1.06 7.50 -6.20
N ILE A 407 -1.64 8.64 -5.79
CA ILE A 407 -2.32 9.52 -6.74
C ILE A 407 -1.33 10.05 -7.79
N GLN A 408 -1.68 9.89 -9.07
CA GLN A 408 -0.77 10.08 -10.21
C GLN A 408 -0.09 11.46 -10.24
N HIS A 409 -0.83 12.55 -10.03
CA HIS A 409 -0.26 13.90 -10.07
C HIS A 409 0.80 14.13 -8.97
N SER A 410 0.58 13.61 -7.76
CA SER A 410 1.56 13.69 -6.67
C SER A 410 2.79 12.82 -6.96
N SER A 411 2.60 11.65 -7.56
CA SER A 411 3.71 10.81 -8.04
C SER A 411 4.54 11.52 -9.11
N ASN A 412 3.91 12.24 -10.04
CA ASN A 412 4.60 13.04 -11.06
C ASN A 412 5.40 14.19 -10.47
N MET A 413 4.84 14.89 -9.48
CA MET A 413 5.54 15.96 -8.75
C MET A 413 6.76 15.40 -8.01
N PHE A 414 6.61 14.28 -7.32
CA PHE A 414 7.72 13.59 -6.66
C PHE A 414 8.80 13.14 -7.66
N ASN A 415 8.42 12.62 -8.84
CA ASN A 415 9.38 12.23 -9.87
C ASN A 415 10.18 13.42 -10.43
N GLN A 416 9.58 14.61 -10.54
CA GLN A 416 10.32 15.82 -10.93
C GLN A 416 11.42 16.15 -9.89
N ILE A 417 11.12 15.97 -8.61
CA ILE A 417 12.06 16.19 -7.51
C ILE A 417 13.20 15.14 -7.58
N THR A 418 12.86 13.85 -7.69
CA THR A 418 13.89 12.79 -7.74
C THR A 418 14.77 12.90 -8.99
N SER A 419 14.20 13.28 -10.14
CA SER A 419 14.93 13.57 -11.37
C SER A 419 15.92 14.73 -11.18
N ARG A 420 15.47 15.84 -10.60
CA ARG A 420 16.32 17.03 -10.36
C ARG A 420 17.45 16.77 -9.36
N PHE A 421 17.18 16.02 -8.31
CA PHE A 421 18.13 15.77 -7.21
C PHE A 421 18.79 14.39 -7.26
N SER A 422 18.79 13.73 -8.43
CA SER A 422 19.30 12.35 -8.58
C SER A 422 20.78 12.18 -8.22
N ASN A 423 21.57 13.26 -8.24
CA ASN A 423 22.97 13.23 -7.82
C ASN A 423 23.15 13.36 -6.30
N THR A 424 22.12 13.86 -5.60
CA THR A 424 22.10 14.07 -4.14
C THR A 424 21.48 12.86 -3.45
N ILE A 425 20.42 12.29 -4.03
CA ILE A 425 19.72 11.11 -3.48
C ILE A 425 20.51 9.85 -3.83
N SER A 426 20.92 9.08 -2.82
CA SER A 426 21.67 7.83 -3.00
C SER A 426 20.75 6.60 -3.09
N ALA A 427 19.64 6.59 -2.34
CA ALA A 427 18.65 5.52 -2.34
C ALA A 427 17.34 5.98 -1.69
N MET A 428 16.25 5.27 -1.98
CA MET A 428 14.96 5.44 -1.29
C MET A 428 14.51 4.10 -0.69
N PHE A 429 13.86 4.14 0.47
CA PHE A 429 13.45 2.95 1.23
C PHE A 429 11.97 3.01 1.60
N PHE A 430 11.23 1.94 1.27
CA PHE A 430 9.78 1.82 1.43
C PHE A 430 9.36 0.41 1.88
N GLY A 431 8.08 0.25 2.20
CA GLY A 431 7.39 -1.01 2.52
C GLY A 431 6.02 -1.08 1.84
N HIS A 432 4.93 -1.25 2.60
CA HIS A 432 3.51 -1.18 2.19
C HIS A 432 3.02 -2.33 1.30
N THR A 433 3.86 -2.78 0.37
CA THR A 433 3.45 -3.77 -0.62
C THR A 433 3.45 -5.19 -0.06
N HIS A 434 4.15 -5.41 1.04
CA HIS A 434 4.41 -6.70 1.68
C HIS A 434 5.27 -7.67 0.86
N TYR A 435 5.75 -7.26 -0.32
CA TYR A 435 6.60 -8.07 -1.21
C TYR A 435 8.04 -7.54 -1.25
N ASP A 436 8.97 -8.44 -1.58
CA ASP A 436 10.35 -8.09 -1.88
C ASP A 436 10.43 -7.46 -3.29
N GLN A 437 10.57 -6.12 -3.35
CA GLN A 437 10.45 -5.37 -4.60
C GLN A 437 11.42 -4.20 -4.74
N TYR A 438 11.49 -3.69 -5.96
CA TYR A 438 12.36 -2.59 -6.37
C TYR A 438 11.63 -1.70 -7.40
N GLN A 439 11.88 -0.40 -7.40
CA GLN A 439 11.40 0.52 -8.43
C GLN A 439 12.50 1.45 -8.92
N ILE A 440 12.58 1.64 -10.23
CA ILE A 440 13.55 2.51 -10.89
C ILE A 440 12.86 3.82 -11.25
N SER A 441 13.33 4.94 -10.72
CA SER A 441 12.99 6.28 -11.20
C SER A 441 13.90 6.67 -12.37
N TYR A 442 13.38 7.49 -13.28
CA TYR A 442 14.09 7.95 -14.47
C TYR A 442 14.10 9.48 -14.53
N LYS A 443 15.14 10.04 -15.14
CA LYS A 443 15.21 11.50 -15.38
C LYS A 443 14.11 11.97 -16.32
N ASP A 444 13.82 11.15 -17.32
CA ASP A 444 12.71 11.27 -18.25
C ASP A 444 11.93 9.95 -18.26
N GLY A 445 10.69 9.98 -17.76
CA GLY A 445 9.83 8.79 -17.69
C GLY A 445 9.45 8.21 -19.06
N GLN A 446 9.51 9.01 -20.13
CA GLN A 446 9.24 8.54 -21.50
C GLN A 446 10.45 7.82 -22.11
N SER A 447 11.63 7.94 -21.50
CA SER A 447 12.88 7.35 -21.98
C SER A 447 13.49 6.44 -20.91
N GLN A 448 12.83 5.30 -20.67
CA GLN A 448 13.29 4.27 -19.75
C GLN A 448 14.47 3.51 -20.34
N THR A 449 15.68 4.07 -20.18
CA THR A 449 16.94 3.44 -20.59
C THR A 449 17.92 3.42 -19.42
N ALA A 450 18.95 2.58 -19.51
CA ALA A 450 19.98 2.49 -18.47
C ALA A 450 20.62 3.87 -18.16
N GLY A 451 20.89 4.68 -19.19
CA GLY A 451 21.51 6.01 -19.03
C GLY A 451 20.58 7.07 -18.42
N ASN A 452 19.26 6.86 -18.46
CA ASN A 452 18.26 7.75 -17.85
C ASN A 452 17.78 7.28 -16.47
N ALA A 453 18.08 6.03 -16.09
CA ALA A 453 17.80 5.53 -14.75
C ALA A 453 18.53 6.39 -13.69
N SER A 454 17.80 6.93 -12.72
CA SER A 454 18.28 7.99 -11.85
C SER A 454 18.43 7.57 -10.39
N VAL A 455 17.37 7.02 -9.80
CA VAL A 455 17.32 6.63 -8.38
C VAL A 455 16.62 5.27 -8.26
N ILE A 456 17.08 4.45 -7.32
CA ILE A 456 16.49 3.15 -6.99
C ILE A 456 15.71 3.24 -5.67
N SER A 457 14.49 2.73 -5.68
CA SER A 457 13.66 2.49 -4.51
C SER A 457 13.78 1.04 -4.09
N PHE A 458 14.10 0.79 -2.83
CA PHE A 458 14.09 -0.53 -2.22
C PHE A 458 12.82 -0.70 -1.39
N ILE A 459 12.02 -1.68 -1.74
CA ILE A 459 10.75 -1.97 -1.07
C ILE A 459 10.96 -3.25 -0.26
N ALA A 460 10.91 -3.15 1.06
CA ALA A 460 11.11 -4.27 1.96
C ALA A 460 9.88 -5.18 1.98
N PRO A 461 10.08 -6.51 2.10
CA PRO A 461 8.98 -7.40 2.43
C PRO A 461 8.46 -7.14 3.85
N SER A 462 7.30 -7.72 4.15
CA SER A 462 6.64 -7.57 5.44
C SER A 462 7.13 -8.55 6.50
N ILE A 463 6.98 -8.16 7.77
CA ILE A 463 7.07 -9.08 8.90
C ILE A 463 5.77 -9.86 9.06
N THR A 464 4.61 -9.23 8.82
CA THR A 464 3.34 -9.95 8.82
C THR A 464 3.37 -11.08 7.78
N PRO A 465 2.98 -12.31 8.13
CA PRO A 465 3.05 -13.44 7.22
C PRO A 465 1.86 -13.43 6.25
N SER A 466 1.53 -12.32 5.60
CA SER A 466 0.31 -12.22 4.79
C SER A 466 0.53 -12.61 3.32
N ASN A 467 1.57 -12.07 2.68
CA ASN A 467 1.81 -12.21 1.23
C ASN A 467 3.01 -13.10 0.91
N GLY A 468 3.84 -13.35 1.93
CA GLY A 468 5.04 -14.17 1.90
C GLY A 468 5.33 -14.68 3.32
N TYR A 469 6.43 -15.40 3.51
CA TYR A 469 6.90 -15.65 4.87
C TYR A 469 7.58 -14.41 5.46
N PRO A 470 7.57 -14.25 6.80
CA PRO A 470 8.15 -13.10 7.48
C PRO A 470 9.60 -12.87 7.06
N ALA A 471 9.92 -11.65 6.66
CA ALA A 471 11.23 -11.32 6.15
C ALA A 471 11.66 -9.89 6.49
N PHE A 472 12.97 -9.69 6.66
CA PHE A 472 13.59 -8.37 6.77
C PHE A 472 14.83 -8.31 5.87
N ARG A 473 15.33 -7.10 5.63
CA ARG A 473 16.49 -6.86 4.78
C ARG A 473 17.66 -6.29 5.56
N VAL A 474 18.86 -6.64 5.14
CA VAL A 474 20.11 -6.00 5.56
C VAL A 474 20.84 -5.51 4.32
N TYR A 475 21.08 -4.20 4.28
CA TYR A 475 21.84 -3.56 3.22
C TYR A 475 23.30 -3.44 3.61
N GLU A 476 24.17 -3.64 2.64
CA GLU A 476 25.55 -3.17 2.70
C GLU A 476 25.64 -1.84 1.96
N VAL A 477 26.18 -0.81 2.61
CA VAL A 477 26.17 0.58 2.13
C VAL A 477 27.59 1.13 2.08
N GLY A 478 27.94 1.83 1.00
CA GLY A 478 29.23 2.51 0.88
C GLY A 478 29.37 3.67 1.86
N LYS A 479 30.50 3.77 2.56
CA LYS A 479 30.72 4.81 3.58
C LYS A 479 30.73 6.24 3.04
N VAL A 480 31.05 6.42 1.75
CA VAL A 480 31.24 7.74 1.14
C VAL A 480 30.09 8.08 0.20
N SER A 481 29.69 7.14 -0.65
CA SER A 481 28.63 7.35 -1.62
C SER A 481 27.24 7.23 -0.99
N HIS A 482 27.14 6.52 0.14
CA HIS A 482 25.88 6.09 0.76
C HIS A 482 24.94 5.34 -0.19
N ASN A 483 25.47 4.83 -1.31
CA ASN A 483 24.75 3.95 -2.21
C ASN A 483 24.69 2.55 -1.61
N VAL A 484 23.59 1.85 -1.90
CA VAL A 484 23.48 0.44 -1.56
C VAL A 484 24.41 -0.37 -2.47
N LEU A 485 25.33 -1.10 -1.84
CA LEU A 485 26.30 -1.96 -2.49
C LEU A 485 25.75 -3.36 -2.71
N ASP A 486 24.97 -3.86 -1.78
CA ASP A 486 24.31 -5.15 -1.85
C ASP A 486 23.13 -5.19 -0.87
N ALA A 487 22.24 -6.15 -1.04
CA ALA A 487 21.20 -6.41 -0.06
C ALA A 487 20.98 -7.91 0.14
N THR A 488 20.81 -8.29 1.40
CA THR A 488 20.50 -9.65 1.82
C THR A 488 19.12 -9.65 2.46
N THR A 489 18.21 -10.46 1.92
CA THR A 489 16.89 -10.69 2.53
C THR A 489 17.00 -11.92 3.43
N TYR A 490 16.62 -11.76 4.70
CA TYR A 490 16.49 -12.85 5.68
C TYR A 490 15.02 -13.17 5.87
N TYR A 491 14.71 -14.45 5.99
CA TYR A 491 13.34 -14.94 6.20
C TYR A 491 13.34 -16.09 7.20
N THR A 492 12.16 -16.44 7.67
CA THR A 492 11.93 -17.67 8.44
C THR A 492 10.89 -18.54 7.75
N ASP A 493 11.18 -19.83 7.59
CA ASP A 493 10.33 -20.75 6.84
C ASP A 493 9.21 -21.28 7.72
N MET A 494 7.98 -20.84 7.46
CA MET A 494 6.83 -21.25 8.26
C MET A 494 6.41 -22.71 8.04
N THR A 495 6.98 -23.38 7.03
CA THR A 495 6.73 -24.82 6.80
C THR A 495 7.72 -25.73 7.51
N ASP A 496 8.76 -25.16 8.13
CA ASP A 496 9.70 -25.95 8.93
C ASP A 496 8.97 -26.58 10.12
N SER A 497 9.19 -27.89 10.31
CA SER A 497 8.61 -28.65 11.42
C SER A 497 8.92 -28.06 12.81
N ASN A 498 10.03 -27.33 12.96
CA ASN A 498 10.46 -26.70 14.20
C ASN A 498 10.04 -25.21 14.30
N TYR A 499 9.39 -24.65 13.27
CA TYR A 499 9.04 -23.22 13.22
C TYR A 499 8.24 -22.76 14.44
N GLN A 500 7.26 -23.57 14.86
CA GLN A 500 6.38 -23.23 15.99
C GLN A 500 7.03 -23.43 17.37
N VAL A 501 8.26 -23.94 17.43
CA VAL A 501 9.06 -24.06 18.67
C VAL A 501 10.07 -22.92 18.74
N GLU A 502 10.86 -22.76 17.68
CA GLU A 502 11.83 -21.67 17.54
C GLU A 502 12.03 -21.36 16.05
N PRO A 503 11.50 -20.24 15.54
CA PRO A 503 11.69 -19.84 14.15
C PRO A 503 13.17 -19.66 13.83
N GLU A 504 13.69 -20.49 12.91
CA GLU A 504 15.02 -20.27 12.36
C GLU A 504 14.95 -19.16 11.30
N TRP A 505 15.70 -18.09 11.52
CA TRP A 505 15.89 -17.01 10.56
C TRP A 505 17.20 -17.22 9.79
N LYS A 506 17.10 -17.31 8.47
CA LYS A 506 18.22 -17.60 7.56
C LYS A 506 18.20 -16.68 6.35
N SER A 507 19.35 -16.55 5.69
CA SER A 507 19.43 -15.79 4.44
C SER A 507 18.60 -16.50 3.38
N LEU A 508 17.61 -15.80 2.80
CA LEU A 508 16.87 -16.27 1.64
C LEU A 508 17.76 -16.14 0.40
N TYR A 509 18.31 -14.94 0.20
CA TYR A 509 19.24 -14.64 -0.87
C TYR A 509 20.04 -13.35 -0.59
N ASN A 510 21.10 -13.18 -1.37
CA ASN A 510 21.88 -11.96 -1.52
C ASN A 510 21.84 -11.53 -3.00
N ILE A 511 21.57 -10.25 -3.29
CA ILE A 511 21.31 -9.76 -4.66
C ILE A 511 22.46 -10.08 -5.62
N LYS A 512 23.70 -9.74 -5.24
CA LYS A 512 24.86 -10.00 -6.08
C LYS A 512 25.11 -11.49 -6.28
N SER A 513 24.79 -12.33 -5.30
CA SER A 513 24.90 -13.78 -5.43
C SER A 513 23.91 -14.37 -6.44
N ILE A 514 22.68 -13.84 -6.51
CA ILE A 514 21.66 -14.37 -7.44
C ILE A 514 21.70 -13.72 -8.83
N PHE A 515 22.33 -12.55 -8.95
CA PHE A 515 22.53 -11.83 -10.22
C PHE A 515 24.00 -11.39 -10.42
N PRO A 516 24.97 -12.31 -10.39
CA PRO A 516 26.40 -11.96 -10.40
C PRO A 516 26.81 -11.21 -11.68
N ASP A 517 26.27 -11.61 -12.83
CA ASP A 517 26.59 -10.96 -14.11
C ASP A 517 26.06 -9.53 -14.24
N ALA A 518 24.94 -9.22 -13.59
CA ALA A 518 24.36 -7.87 -13.63
C ALA A 518 25.13 -6.88 -12.75
N PHE A 519 25.75 -7.37 -11.68
CA PHE A 519 26.37 -6.55 -10.63
C PHE A 519 27.88 -6.75 -10.48
N LYS A 520 28.52 -7.50 -11.37
CA LYS A 520 29.99 -7.62 -11.42
C LYS A 520 30.66 -6.30 -11.87
N PRO A 521 31.88 -6.03 -11.40
CA PRO A 521 32.71 -4.96 -11.93
C PRO A 521 32.98 -5.12 -13.43
N GLU A 522 33.19 -3.99 -14.10
CA GLU A 522 33.63 -3.99 -15.50
C GLU A 522 35.02 -4.64 -15.64
N PRO A 523 35.32 -5.31 -16.77
CA PRO A 523 36.64 -5.87 -17.02
C PRO A 523 37.76 -4.81 -16.86
N GLY A 524 38.84 -5.19 -16.17
CA GLY A 524 39.94 -4.28 -15.83
C GLY A 524 39.67 -3.37 -14.62
N ARG A 525 38.54 -3.57 -13.92
CA ARG A 525 38.14 -2.85 -12.70
C ARG A 525 37.70 -3.79 -11.59
N GLU A 526 38.25 -5.00 -11.52
CA GLU A 526 37.82 -6.09 -10.64
C GLU A 526 37.85 -5.72 -9.14
N LYS A 527 38.69 -4.77 -8.74
CA LYS A 527 38.79 -4.26 -7.36
C LYS A 527 37.79 -3.15 -7.03
N SER A 528 36.98 -2.71 -7.99
CA SER A 528 36.04 -1.61 -7.78
C SER A 528 34.83 -2.07 -6.98
N ILE A 529 34.45 -1.29 -5.98
CA ILE A 529 33.18 -1.46 -5.29
C ILE A 529 32.07 -0.94 -6.21
N VAL A 530 31.13 -1.82 -6.54
CA VAL A 530 30.05 -1.55 -7.49
C VAL A 530 28.72 -1.51 -6.74
N PRO A 531 27.98 -0.38 -6.76
CA PRO A 531 26.65 -0.32 -6.19
C PRO A 531 25.62 -1.06 -7.07
N ILE A 532 24.54 -1.54 -6.44
CA ILE A 532 23.35 -2.05 -7.15
C ILE A 532 22.48 -0.88 -7.63
N SER A 533 23.05 -0.04 -8.49
CA SER A 533 22.48 1.24 -8.94
C SER A 533 21.23 1.07 -9.82
N ALA A 534 20.47 2.16 -9.99
CA ALA A 534 19.31 2.24 -10.88
C ALA A 534 19.65 1.80 -12.33
N GLU A 535 20.81 2.22 -12.85
CA GLU A 535 21.31 1.81 -14.18
C GLU A 535 21.47 0.28 -14.28
N ARG A 536 22.07 -0.36 -13.26
CA ARG A 536 22.31 -1.81 -13.27
C ARG A 536 21.02 -2.59 -13.09
N TRP A 537 20.11 -2.11 -12.24
CA TRP A 537 18.76 -2.65 -12.16
C TRP A 537 18.03 -2.56 -13.49
N HIS A 538 18.14 -1.44 -14.21
CA HIS A 538 17.56 -1.32 -15.55
C HIS A 538 18.15 -2.38 -16.51
N LYS A 539 19.48 -2.50 -16.59
CA LYS A 539 20.13 -3.53 -17.41
C LYS A 539 19.66 -4.94 -17.05
N LEU A 540 19.48 -5.23 -15.76
CA LEU A 540 18.92 -6.52 -15.31
C LEU A 540 17.49 -6.73 -15.83
N THR A 541 16.65 -5.71 -15.83
CA THR A 541 15.30 -5.83 -16.43
C THR A 541 15.33 -6.07 -17.94
N GLU A 542 16.29 -5.50 -18.69
CA GLU A 542 16.47 -5.82 -20.11
C GLU A 542 16.89 -7.28 -20.31
N MET A 543 17.74 -7.80 -19.41
CA MET A 543 18.07 -9.23 -19.40
C MET A 543 16.86 -10.10 -19.09
N TRP A 544 15.93 -9.68 -18.22
CA TRP A 544 14.69 -10.42 -17.94
C TRP A 544 13.77 -10.54 -19.16
N GLU A 545 13.73 -9.52 -20.02
CA GLU A 545 12.97 -9.55 -21.29
C GLU A 545 13.51 -10.65 -22.22
N LYS A 546 14.84 -10.73 -22.33
CA LYS A 546 15.55 -11.68 -23.21
C LYS A 546 15.67 -13.09 -22.62
N TYR A 547 15.82 -13.20 -21.31
CA TYR A 547 16.15 -14.45 -20.60
C TYR A 547 15.11 -14.77 -19.52
N PRO A 548 13.97 -15.41 -19.87
CA PRO A 548 12.90 -15.78 -18.95
C PRO A 548 13.36 -16.49 -17.66
N LYS A 549 14.39 -17.34 -17.75
CA LYS A 549 14.92 -18.08 -16.61
C LYS A 549 15.53 -17.16 -15.55
N LEU A 550 16.14 -16.05 -15.96
CA LEU A 550 16.71 -15.06 -15.05
C LEU A 550 15.61 -14.31 -14.28
N PHE A 551 14.53 -13.95 -14.99
CA PHE A 551 13.35 -13.35 -14.36
C PHE A 551 12.73 -14.26 -13.28
N LYS A 552 12.67 -15.58 -13.53
CA LYS A 552 12.15 -16.54 -12.55
C LYS A 552 12.90 -16.51 -11.21
N VAL A 553 14.20 -16.17 -11.22
CA VAL A 553 14.99 -16.00 -9.99
C VAL A 553 14.47 -14.82 -9.16
N TYR A 554 14.19 -13.67 -9.78
CA TYR A 554 13.55 -12.54 -9.10
C TYR A 554 12.14 -12.89 -8.63
N TRP A 555 11.32 -13.46 -9.53
CA TRP A 555 9.92 -13.78 -9.27
C TRP A 555 9.73 -14.72 -8.07
N LYS A 556 10.61 -15.72 -7.93
CA LYS A 556 10.62 -16.63 -6.77
C LYS A 556 10.90 -15.91 -5.45
N ASN A 557 11.83 -14.95 -5.46
CA ASN A 557 12.23 -14.26 -4.24
C ASN A 557 11.26 -13.15 -3.82
N LYS A 558 10.45 -12.62 -4.76
CA LYS A 558 9.44 -11.59 -4.51
C LYS A 558 8.45 -11.94 -3.39
N VAL A 559 8.04 -13.21 -3.30
CA VAL A 559 7.04 -13.73 -2.35
C VAL A 559 7.66 -14.45 -1.13
N THR A 560 8.93 -14.13 -0.82
CA THR A 560 9.67 -14.55 0.37
C THR A 560 9.45 -15.99 0.84
N GLY A 561 10.15 -16.94 0.20
CA GLY A 561 10.19 -18.35 0.63
C GLY A 561 8.99 -19.20 0.21
N ILE A 562 7.93 -18.58 -0.33
CA ILE A 562 6.77 -19.29 -0.90
C ILE A 562 7.02 -19.64 -2.37
N GLU A 563 6.45 -20.76 -2.83
CA GLU A 563 6.46 -21.08 -4.26
C GLU A 563 5.59 -20.05 -5.02
N PRO A 564 6.17 -19.26 -5.94
CA PRO A 564 5.41 -18.24 -6.64
C PRO A 564 4.43 -18.86 -7.64
N LYS A 565 3.33 -18.16 -7.92
CA LYS A 565 2.41 -18.54 -9.01
C LYS A 565 3.12 -18.52 -10.36
N TYR A 566 2.63 -19.33 -11.31
CA TYR A 566 3.15 -19.33 -12.67
C TYR A 566 3.01 -17.92 -13.29
N CYS A 567 4.13 -17.38 -13.78
CA CYS A 567 4.18 -16.08 -14.42
C CYS A 567 4.64 -16.23 -15.87
N GLY A 568 3.67 -16.20 -16.79
CA GLY A 568 3.89 -16.26 -18.23
C GLY A 568 4.44 -14.95 -18.82
N THR A 569 4.39 -14.82 -20.14
CA THR A 569 4.97 -13.68 -20.86
C THR A 569 4.35 -12.33 -20.47
N GLU A 570 3.02 -12.24 -20.38
CA GLU A 570 2.34 -10.98 -20.07
C GLU A 570 2.54 -10.59 -18.59
N CYS A 571 2.42 -11.55 -17.67
CA CYS A 571 2.79 -11.35 -16.26
C CYS A 571 4.23 -10.82 -16.12
N ARG A 572 5.20 -11.41 -16.84
CA ARG A 572 6.59 -10.95 -16.82
C ARG A 572 6.75 -9.53 -17.35
N LYS A 573 6.13 -9.20 -18.50
CA LYS A 573 6.18 -7.84 -19.07
C LYS A 573 5.61 -6.81 -18.10
N LYS A 574 4.48 -7.14 -17.47
CA LYS A 574 3.83 -6.29 -16.46
C LYS A 574 4.75 -6.09 -15.26
N GLU A 575 5.36 -7.16 -14.74
CA GLU A 575 6.28 -7.07 -13.60
C GLU A 575 7.55 -6.25 -13.93
N ILE A 576 8.14 -6.44 -15.12
CA ILE A 576 9.26 -5.61 -15.59
C ILE A 576 8.86 -4.13 -15.62
N CYS A 577 7.65 -3.84 -16.10
CA CYS A 577 7.13 -2.47 -16.13
C CYS A 577 6.87 -1.90 -14.72
N LEU A 578 6.43 -2.72 -13.76
CA LEU A 578 6.32 -2.30 -12.35
C LEU A 578 7.70 -1.98 -11.76
N VAL A 579 8.72 -2.79 -12.04
CA VAL A 579 10.11 -2.51 -11.61
C VAL A 579 10.66 -1.26 -12.28
N ARG A 580 10.36 -1.02 -13.56
CA ARG A 580 10.69 0.23 -14.27
C ARG A 580 9.70 1.38 -13.95
N GLY A 581 8.79 1.20 -13.01
CA GLY A 581 7.70 2.12 -12.72
C GLY A 581 7.92 2.95 -11.46
N GLY A 582 9.03 3.68 -11.33
CA GLY A 582 9.28 4.59 -10.20
C GLY A 582 8.40 5.86 -10.18
N ARG A 583 7.49 5.99 -11.15
CA ARG A 583 6.44 6.98 -11.29
C ARG A 583 5.13 6.27 -11.62
N ALA A 584 4.04 6.62 -10.94
CA ALA A 584 2.78 5.88 -11.02
C ALA A 584 2.15 5.84 -12.42
N GLU A 585 2.39 6.84 -13.27
CA GLU A 585 1.93 6.82 -14.67
C GLU A 585 2.69 5.84 -15.57
N ASP A 586 3.95 5.56 -15.21
CA ASP A 586 4.85 4.70 -15.96
C ASP A 586 4.74 3.25 -15.53
N ASN A 587 4.21 2.99 -14.34
CA ASN A 587 3.89 1.65 -13.92
C ASN A 587 2.78 1.11 -14.86
N CYS A 588 2.86 -0.16 -15.25
CA CYS A 588 1.82 -0.77 -16.11
C CYS A 588 0.59 -1.19 -15.27
N ALA A 589 0.41 -0.57 -14.10
CA ALA A 589 -0.70 -0.83 -13.22
C ALA A 589 -1.95 -0.17 -13.81
N GLY A 590 -2.85 -0.98 -14.36
CA GLY A 590 -4.16 -0.52 -14.79
C GLY A 590 -4.33 -0.02 -16.23
N LYS A 591 -3.31 -0.21 -17.08
CA LYS A 591 -3.49 -0.03 -18.53
C LYS A 591 -4.22 -1.25 -19.11
N LYS A 592 -5.52 -1.11 -19.41
CA LYS A 592 -6.20 -2.03 -20.34
C LYS A 592 -5.68 -1.76 -21.77
N PRO A 593 -5.44 -2.79 -22.60
CA PRO A 593 -5.13 -2.57 -24.01
C PRO A 593 -6.26 -1.80 -24.69
N GLY A 594 -5.95 -0.61 -25.24
CA GLY A 594 -6.91 0.19 -26.01
C GLY A 594 -7.77 1.21 -25.24
N THR A 595 -7.62 1.38 -23.91
CA THR A 595 -8.34 2.43 -23.15
C THR A 595 -7.37 3.42 -22.49
N LYS A 596 -7.76 4.69 -22.43
CA LYS A 596 -6.99 5.74 -21.75
C LYS A 596 -6.97 5.51 -20.24
N LEU A 597 -5.81 5.86 -19.65
CA LEU A 597 -5.41 5.86 -18.24
C LEU A 597 -6.53 5.74 -17.19
N GLY A 598 -6.75 4.53 -16.67
CA GLY A 598 -7.49 4.27 -15.44
C GLY A 598 -6.55 3.84 -14.31
N HIS A 599 -6.71 4.37 -13.11
CA HIS A 599 -5.98 3.90 -11.91
C HIS A 599 -6.51 2.53 -11.48
N VAL A 600 -5.67 1.48 -11.49
CA VAL A 600 -6.05 0.17 -10.92
C VAL A 600 -5.33 -0.06 -9.60
N PRO A 601 -6.07 -0.19 -8.47
CA PRO A 601 -5.48 -0.53 -7.19
C PRO A 601 -4.65 -1.80 -7.25
N ARG A 602 -3.52 -1.81 -6.54
CA ARG A 602 -2.57 -2.91 -6.60
C ARG A 602 -3.16 -4.28 -6.27
N ARG A 603 -4.02 -4.35 -5.24
CA ARG A 603 -4.72 -5.59 -4.85
C ARG A 603 -5.50 -6.24 -5.99
N GLN A 604 -6.09 -5.45 -6.89
CA GLN A 604 -6.79 -5.97 -8.08
C GLN A 604 -5.83 -6.47 -9.16
N LEU A 605 -4.60 -5.95 -9.22
CA LEU A 605 -3.59 -6.40 -10.18
C LEU A 605 -2.96 -7.72 -9.76
N GLU A 606 -2.88 -7.93 -8.44
CA GLU A 606 -2.45 -9.19 -7.84
C GLU A 606 -3.51 -10.26 -8.08
N GLU A 607 -4.78 -10.00 -7.76
CA GLU A 607 -5.94 -10.88 -8.07
C GLU A 607 -6.01 -11.25 -9.58
N ARG A 608 -5.87 -10.29 -10.50
CA ARG A 608 -5.89 -10.57 -11.96
C ARG A 608 -4.70 -11.36 -12.47
N ALA A 609 -3.52 -11.21 -11.87
CA ALA A 609 -2.37 -12.03 -12.22
C ALA A 609 -2.54 -13.48 -11.76
N GLU A 610 -3.47 -13.75 -10.83
CA GLU A 610 -3.83 -15.11 -10.41
C GLU A 610 -4.68 -15.85 -11.45
N ASP A 611 -5.49 -15.13 -12.25
CA ASP A 611 -6.41 -15.74 -13.21
C ASP A 611 -5.82 -15.95 -14.62
N GLU A 612 -4.83 -15.18 -15.04
CA GLU A 612 -4.18 -15.35 -16.36
C GLU A 612 -3.24 -16.57 -16.43
N GLY A 613 -3.13 -17.35 -15.35
CA GLY A 613 -2.30 -18.55 -15.24
C GLY A 613 -2.99 -19.88 -15.54
N SER A 614 -4.31 -19.91 -15.80
CA SER A 614 -5.04 -21.17 -16.04
C SER A 614 -5.25 -21.47 -17.52
N ASP A 615 -4.23 -22.06 -18.16
CA ASP A 615 -4.45 -22.91 -19.35
C ASP A 615 -4.31 -24.39 -18.94
N SER A 616 -5.47 -25.05 -18.86
CA SER A 616 -5.74 -26.50 -18.81
C SER A 616 -4.84 -27.45 -17.99
N ALA A 617 -5.31 -27.91 -16.82
CA ALA A 617 -5.58 -29.33 -16.50
C ALA A 617 -5.85 -29.54 -14.98
N ALA A 618 -7.09 -29.95 -14.67
CA ALA A 618 -7.58 -30.69 -13.50
C ALA A 618 -6.88 -30.53 -12.12
N HIS A 619 -7.49 -29.72 -11.24
CA HIS A 619 -7.96 -30.17 -9.91
C HIS A 619 -8.98 -29.17 -9.36
N GLU A 620 -10.17 -29.67 -8.97
CA GLU A 620 -11.26 -28.91 -8.35
C GLU A 620 -10.83 -28.32 -7.00
N GLN A 621 -10.50 -27.03 -6.99
CA GLN A 621 -10.85 -26.11 -5.91
C GLN A 621 -11.26 -24.78 -6.55
N VAL A 622 -12.41 -24.26 -6.14
CA VAL A 622 -13.16 -23.16 -6.76
C VAL A 622 -12.30 -21.90 -6.88
N SER A 623 -11.63 -21.76 -8.02
CA SER A 623 -10.96 -20.55 -8.50
C SER A 623 -11.75 -20.03 -9.71
N HIS A 624 -12.52 -18.98 -9.51
CA HIS A 624 -13.18 -18.23 -10.58
C HIS A 624 -12.90 -16.76 -10.33
N CYS A 625 -12.15 -16.07 -11.21
CA CYS A 625 -12.68 -14.99 -12.04
C CYS A 625 -11.66 -14.39 -13.03
N GLY A 626 -11.48 -15.06 -14.18
CA GLY A 626 -10.86 -14.45 -15.36
C GLY A 626 -11.42 -13.07 -15.73
N GLY A 627 -10.51 -12.14 -16.02
CA GLY A 627 -10.74 -10.98 -16.91
C GLY A 627 -11.81 -9.95 -16.52
N SER A 628 -12.32 -9.95 -15.29
CA SER A 628 -13.52 -9.15 -14.96
C SER A 628 -13.20 -7.70 -14.52
N SER A 629 -14.13 -6.78 -14.82
CA SER A 629 -14.13 -5.38 -14.37
C SER A 629 -13.93 -5.28 -12.84
N PRO A 630 -13.28 -4.23 -12.29
CA PRO A 630 -13.21 -3.99 -10.83
C PRO A 630 -14.55 -4.14 -10.12
N ILE A 631 -15.62 -3.79 -10.83
CA ILE A 631 -17.00 -3.90 -10.39
C ILE A 631 -17.44 -5.36 -10.34
N LEU A 632 -17.18 -6.14 -11.39
CA LEU A 632 -17.51 -7.58 -11.44
C LEU A 632 -16.73 -8.36 -10.37
N SER A 633 -15.43 -8.13 -10.20
CA SER A 633 -14.64 -8.73 -9.11
C SER A 633 -15.16 -8.37 -7.71
N ALA A 634 -15.69 -7.15 -7.52
CA ALA A 634 -16.35 -6.76 -6.28
C ALA A 634 -17.69 -7.48 -6.10
N LEU A 635 -18.49 -7.66 -7.15
CA LEU A 635 -19.73 -8.45 -7.07
C LEU A 635 -19.43 -9.91 -6.69
N ASP A 636 -18.40 -10.51 -7.30
CA ASP A 636 -18.00 -11.90 -7.10
C ASP A 636 -17.35 -12.16 -5.73
N ALA A 637 -16.74 -11.15 -5.09
CA ALA A 637 -16.21 -11.31 -3.75
C ALA A 637 -17.28 -11.05 -2.66
N TRP A 638 -18.36 -10.34 -2.99
CA TRP A 638 -19.24 -9.75 -1.98
C TRP A 638 -20.54 -10.50 -1.77
N PHE A 639 -21.08 -11.05 -2.84
CA PHE A 639 -22.36 -11.71 -2.82
C PHE A 639 -22.23 -13.22 -2.66
N ASP A 640 -23.26 -13.85 -2.13
CA ASP A 640 -23.37 -15.30 -2.11
C ASP A 640 -23.34 -15.87 -3.56
N PRO A 641 -22.70 -17.03 -3.81
CA PRO A 641 -22.58 -17.62 -5.16
C PRO A 641 -23.90 -17.76 -5.92
N ASP A 642 -25.02 -18.03 -5.23
CA ASP A 642 -26.34 -18.14 -5.88
C ASP A 642 -26.82 -16.78 -6.41
N LEU A 643 -26.51 -15.70 -5.70
CA LEU A 643 -26.82 -14.34 -6.14
C LEU A 643 -25.85 -13.87 -7.23
N GLN A 644 -24.58 -14.28 -7.19
CA GLN A 644 -23.60 -13.98 -8.24
C GLN A 644 -24.05 -14.57 -9.59
N ALA A 645 -24.45 -15.84 -9.60
CA ALA A 645 -24.95 -16.51 -10.79
C ALA A 645 -26.19 -15.80 -11.37
N LYS A 646 -27.06 -15.27 -10.50
CA LYS A 646 -28.24 -14.50 -10.90
C LYS A 646 -27.90 -13.09 -11.38
N LEU A 647 -27.03 -12.35 -10.69
CA LEU A 647 -26.56 -11.03 -11.13
C LEU A 647 -25.93 -11.12 -12.52
N ARG A 648 -25.17 -12.19 -12.80
CA ARG A 648 -24.59 -12.47 -14.13
C ARG A 648 -25.61 -12.81 -15.22
N GLN A 649 -26.84 -13.22 -14.88
CA GLN A 649 -27.92 -13.48 -15.84
C GLN A 649 -28.74 -12.22 -16.15
N VAL A 650 -28.73 -11.22 -15.26
CA VAL A 650 -29.38 -9.91 -15.45
C VAL A 650 -28.49 -8.96 -16.27
N VAL A 651 -27.17 -9.17 -16.23
CA VAL A 651 -26.15 -8.55 -17.10
C VAL A 651 -26.21 -9.19 -18.48
#